data_AF-A0AAW2ICK4-F1
#
_entry.id   AF-A0AAW2ICK4-F1
#
_cell.length_a   1.000
_cell.length_b   1.000
_cell.length_c   1.000
_cell.angle_alpha   90.00
_cell.angle_beta   90.00
_cell.angle_gamma   90.00
#
_symmetry.space_group_name_H-M   'P 1'
#
loop_
_entity.id
_entity.type
_entity.pdbx_description
1 polymer ?
#
loop_
_entity_poly.entity_id
_entity_poly.type
_entity_poly.pdbx_seq_one_letter_code
_entity_poly.pdbx_strand_id
1 'polypeptide(L)'
;MTSSSLLCRMLYRIRLDKDKFGKPKKLNSNQLESVRRWGEFEVDSLNFPGQVHKWRLSELLQKGTEKSRDSLLCDLSLALRFIIVTARGRLFSHYFSVLQAFKALFNGLLRLLDIFVGIPSLLAHNVEAKIREERSRYLVAELVCRPELEESMELLCKFVRRQIRRAATEKFEVERESSHASVPIPYLFLTPKGNELDLRLFSKDIMKRALPILVNILERETRGWFLHFRERLITELRNKKLSDDQIERDVNDAVMKEYLQRVYTSILSHPDIIALGDGIPQLLVQQARSVVLMHRAIENVQRKLKTTKDDLKRRLEYMHPVLSRIRPWMRDKLRRAEAKFIEECQWSAHEEALLLCSNNHLMQTVYFLNRDLTFMKEREPVLLKELRKVKTPTRSFHWLTQIWLPQNWIVKRSFQGTTEIIPTVLSSTPTSITTPRSDPSQPVFLVEKEVLRITTTRWPLWRWINYCHRTWAWTWNAMFLFGVVVPWCSPVSFRALFCIEPFMPDLELSQVNGTLFPRKSSVTSTLCSRLNALWRHISKSRTHFETKPDTGFIGKGMTRHLNRVWNYIVKGLLGTLLWTVLFPVICIVISSFSIFVAVTAIVWMPVFTFLLHIFMAVIYDLDSPDPSRNKYFSVLEAIVWNILIQGCVQPIAAVLVACIVCPVITLIILAIGVSRYGVRLAWDAMVFHLIIKKRGRIPASDSFVVKRISGPGLANDYYYQIKPEQALASLEAKMELDELSAYQHEMEQIIMQPQKDFSQFVECCFTPFSAQLSKTGVYSTLEKEGQDLLSCLHEKLERRRRDLNSGLTAAVRSKIKLTTTHLKIALQQGALLLERFYPTHVLQRLSSSEEEFWEGRGLAVNDWSGLAGLMYADIFSLDFLTPLDEVDTRFKLEPHPQVDLSRFADMVSGAELGSGPDLLGPVHAPRGNIEIHSPYLDVSAFNPRQMPNKNDNKSDSSSTHQSRIRRRRTLTSMVTSAKTESLPWRPWKRENKLYKAEKLVIPLPVPHPAHIAITIHNRDTDDPINLHSEVCNNVLKALEDSQIVTGSGAVARYRGGGEESAESCESSDSLSHDEVPQPPQNLTWNISRRRNNSGSVRVDLASPEDISLDTDSSRVVFSQYGTTV
;
A
#
# COMPACT_ATOMS: atom_id res chain seq x y z
N MET A 1 41.43 -22.80 49.25
CA MET A 1 42.16 -24.07 49.03
C MET A 1 41.26 -25.26 48.69
N THR A 2 40.00 -25.30 49.10
CA THR A 2 39.05 -26.40 48.80
C THR A 2 38.60 -26.51 47.33
N SER A 3 38.63 -25.42 46.54
CA SER A 3 38.38 -25.49 45.08
C SER A 3 39.55 -26.08 44.28
N SER A 4 40.79 -26.03 44.78
CA SER A 4 41.96 -26.56 44.06
C SER A 4 42.02 -28.09 44.07
N SER A 5 41.50 -28.74 45.12
CA SER A 5 41.47 -30.22 45.21
C SER A 5 40.34 -30.82 44.39
N LEU A 6 39.20 -30.13 44.28
CA LEU A 6 38.08 -30.47 43.41
C LEU A 6 38.47 -30.38 41.93
N LEU A 7 39.20 -29.34 41.53
CA LEU A 7 39.70 -29.17 40.16
C LEU A 7 40.73 -30.25 39.77
N CYS A 8 41.59 -30.64 40.72
CA CYS A 8 42.53 -31.77 40.56
C CYS A 8 41.83 -33.13 40.45
N ARG A 9 40.75 -33.38 41.21
CA ARG A 9 39.95 -34.62 41.10
C ARG A 9 39.12 -34.67 39.80
N MET A 10 38.64 -33.54 39.29
CA MET A 10 37.92 -33.49 38.00
C MET A 10 38.82 -33.81 36.80
N LEU A 11 40.09 -33.42 36.83
CA LEU A 11 41.05 -33.73 35.76
C LEU A 11 41.38 -35.23 35.63
N TYR A 12 41.15 -36.03 36.67
CA TYR A 12 41.47 -37.47 36.68
C TYR A 12 40.42 -38.34 35.96
N ARG A 13 39.24 -37.79 35.64
CA ARG A 13 38.10 -38.50 35.02
C ARG A 13 38.00 -38.29 33.50
N ILE A 14 39.10 -37.93 32.85
CA ILE A 14 39.13 -37.60 31.41
C ILE A 14 39.65 -38.81 30.63
N ARG A 15 38.88 -39.30 29.65
CA ARG A 15 39.37 -40.25 28.64
C ARG A 15 40.38 -39.52 27.75
N LEU A 16 41.65 -39.92 27.83
CA LEU A 16 42.76 -39.29 27.10
C LEU A 16 43.06 -40.07 25.82
N ASP A 17 43.46 -39.35 24.78
CA ASP A 17 43.89 -39.97 23.54
C ASP A 17 45.26 -40.66 23.71
N LYS A 18 45.43 -41.85 23.12
CA LYS A 18 46.58 -42.72 23.35
C LYS A 18 47.42 -42.84 22.07
N ASP A 19 48.73 -42.71 22.19
CA ASP A 19 49.67 -42.97 21.10
C ASP A 19 49.74 -44.48 20.76
N LYS A 20 50.43 -44.81 19.66
CA LYS A 20 50.66 -46.19 19.16
C LYS A 20 51.20 -47.17 20.22
N PHE A 21 51.78 -46.66 21.32
CA PHE A 21 52.31 -47.43 22.46
C PHE A 21 51.40 -47.43 23.70
N GLY A 22 50.14 -47.00 23.58
CA GLY A 22 49.16 -46.97 24.67
C GLY A 22 49.34 -45.86 25.72
N LYS A 23 50.34 -44.98 25.56
CA LYS A 23 50.61 -43.84 26.45
C LYS A 23 49.79 -42.61 26.05
N PRO A 24 49.32 -41.78 27.01
CA PRO A 24 48.51 -40.62 26.69
C PRO A 24 49.33 -39.53 25.98
N LYS A 25 48.81 -39.01 24.86
CA LYS A 25 49.50 -38.06 23.98
C LYS A 25 49.59 -36.66 24.60
N LYS A 26 50.80 -36.09 24.66
CA LYS A 26 51.04 -34.72 25.17
C LYS A 26 50.77 -33.68 24.07
N LEU A 27 50.46 -32.45 24.49
CA LEU A 27 50.32 -31.32 23.55
C LEU A 27 51.69 -30.92 22.96
N ASN A 28 51.72 -30.65 21.66
CA ASN A 28 52.90 -30.16 20.95
C ASN A 28 53.18 -28.68 21.27
N SER A 29 54.39 -28.19 20.96
CA SER A 29 54.80 -26.79 21.18
C SER A 29 53.84 -25.80 20.51
N ASN A 30 53.47 -26.05 19.25
CA ASN A 30 52.56 -25.20 18.48
C ASN A 30 51.14 -25.17 19.09
N GLN A 31 50.67 -26.31 19.62
CA GLN A 31 49.38 -26.40 20.32
C GLN A 31 49.42 -25.69 21.68
N LEU A 32 50.53 -25.76 22.41
CA LEU A 32 50.70 -25.02 23.67
C LEU A 32 50.73 -23.50 23.43
N GLU A 33 51.35 -23.06 22.33
CA GLU A 33 51.35 -21.65 21.95
C GLU A 33 49.94 -21.18 21.52
N SER A 34 49.21 -21.99 20.75
CA SER A 34 47.83 -21.68 20.35
C SER A 34 46.90 -21.60 21.57
N VAL A 35 47.07 -22.50 22.55
CA VAL A 35 46.36 -22.44 23.84
C VAL A 35 46.68 -21.17 24.60
N ARG A 36 47.94 -20.74 24.64
CA ARG A 36 48.35 -19.50 25.31
C ARG A 36 47.71 -18.27 24.66
N ARG A 37 47.70 -18.20 23.33
CA ARG A 37 47.19 -17.04 22.58
C ARG A 37 45.67 -16.98 22.55
N TRP A 38 45.00 -18.10 22.27
CA TRP A 38 43.56 -18.14 21.93
C TRP A 38 42.70 -19.06 22.83
N GLY A 39 43.32 -19.83 23.73
CA GLY A 39 42.62 -20.86 24.51
C GLY A 39 42.08 -22.01 23.65
N GLU A 40 42.64 -22.19 22.46
CA GLU A 40 42.19 -23.16 21.45
C GLU A 40 43.39 -23.93 20.89
N PHE A 41 43.16 -25.18 20.48
CA PHE A 41 44.16 -25.98 19.78
C PHE A 41 43.52 -26.93 18.77
N GLU A 42 44.30 -27.32 17.76
CA GLU A 42 43.86 -28.18 16.66
C GLU A 42 44.51 -29.57 16.80
N VAL A 43 43.73 -30.61 16.54
CA VAL A 43 44.13 -32.02 16.63
C VAL A 43 43.59 -32.77 15.42
N ASP A 44 44.42 -33.56 14.76
CA ASP A 44 43.99 -34.39 13.63
C ASP A 44 42.91 -35.40 14.05
N SER A 45 41.92 -35.62 13.19
CA SER A 45 40.87 -36.60 13.44
C SER A 45 41.39 -38.02 13.20
N LEU A 46 41.14 -38.91 14.17
CA LEU A 46 41.47 -40.33 14.05
C LEU A 46 40.51 -41.08 13.10
N ASN A 47 39.26 -40.63 13.04
CA ASN A 47 38.21 -41.28 12.26
C ASN A 47 38.12 -40.73 10.83
N PHE A 48 38.62 -39.51 10.60
CA PHE A 48 38.53 -38.81 9.31
C PHE A 48 39.93 -38.31 8.88
N PRO A 49 40.69 -39.11 8.10
CA PRO A 49 42.06 -38.77 7.72
C PRO A 49 42.10 -37.46 6.91
N GLY A 50 43.02 -36.56 7.27
CA GLY A 50 43.20 -35.25 6.61
C GLY A 50 42.35 -34.10 7.18
N GLN A 51 41.48 -34.36 8.16
CA GLN A 51 40.65 -33.34 8.81
C GLN A 51 41.08 -33.06 10.25
N VAL A 52 40.88 -31.82 10.72
CA VAL A 52 41.27 -31.38 12.08
C VAL A 52 40.06 -31.04 12.95
N HIS A 53 40.11 -31.46 14.21
CA HIS A 53 39.22 -31.01 15.27
C HIS A 53 39.81 -29.79 15.98
N LYS A 54 39.02 -28.73 16.11
CA LYS A 54 39.36 -27.56 16.91
C LYS A 54 38.72 -27.65 18.29
N TRP A 55 39.56 -27.66 19.31
CA TRP A 55 39.18 -27.79 20.70
C TRP A 55 39.29 -26.45 21.43
N ARG A 56 38.27 -26.11 22.22
CA ARG A 56 38.28 -24.97 23.15
C ARG A 56 38.48 -25.45 24.57
N LEU A 57 39.38 -24.80 25.30
CA LEU A 57 39.41 -24.93 26.74
C LEU A 57 38.27 -24.11 27.37
N SER A 58 37.74 -24.60 28.48
CA SER A 58 36.83 -23.85 29.33
C SER A 58 37.42 -22.48 29.65
N GLU A 59 36.59 -21.44 29.57
CA GLU A 59 37.01 -20.09 29.96
C GLU A 59 37.44 -20.03 31.42
N LEU A 60 37.05 -20.97 32.27
CA LEU A 60 37.53 -21.04 33.65
C LEU A 60 39.00 -21.49 33.71
N LEU A 61 39.43 -22.35 32.78
CA LEU A 61 40.78 -22.89 32.73
C LEU A 61 41.75 -21.91 32.04
N GLN A 62 41.51 -21.59 30.76
CA GLN A 62 42.36 -20.65 30.03
C GLN A 62 41.58 -20.02 28.87
N LYS A 63 41.53 -18.68 28.85
CA LYS A 63 40.81 -17.91 27.84
C LYS A 63 41.74 -17.49 26.69
N GLY A 64 43.00 -17.22 27.01
CA GLY A 64 44.03 -16.82 26.05
C GLY A 64 44.28 -15.32 26.06
N THR A 65 45.51 -14.92 25.74
CA THR A 65 45.96 -13.52 25.81
C THR A 65 45.24 -12.63 24.80
N GLU A 66 45.06 -13.07 23.55
CA GLU A 66 44.40 -12.26 22.50
C GLU A 66 42.90 -12.10 22.77
N LYS A 67 42.21 -13.16 23.20
CA LYS A 67 40.79 -13.06 23.58
C LYS A 67 40.55 -12.20 24.83
N SER A 68 41.51 -12.23 25.77
CA SER A 68 41.48 -11.36 26.94
C SER A 68 41.71 -9.90 26.55
N ARG A 69 42.64 -9.64 25.63
CA ARG A 69 42.86 -8.33 25.02
C ARG A 69 41.62 -7.85 24.26
N ASP A 70 40.96 -8.72 23.51
CA ASP A 70 39.71 -8.39 22.83
C ASP A 70 38.59 -8.02 23.81
N SER A 71 38.50 -8.73 24.93
CA SER A 71 37.54 -8.40 26.00
C SER A 71 37.83 -7.01 26.60
N LEU A 72 39.10 -6.67 26.81
CA LEU A 72 39.52 -5.33 27.26
C LEU A 72 39.19 -4.26 26.22
N LEU A 73 39.47 -4.49 24.93
CA LEU A 73 39.14 -3.55 23.86
C LEU A 73 37.61 -3.33 23.75
N CYS A 74 36.81 -4.36 24.01
CA CYS A 74 35.35 -4.25 24.12
C CYS A 74 34.93 -3.37 25.31
N ASP A 75 35.51 -3.57 26.49
CA ASP A 75 35.23 -2.74 27.68
C ASP A 75 35.66 -1.28 27.46
N LEU A 76 36.84 -1.06 26.86
CA LEU A 76 37.34 0.26 26.50
C LEU A 76 36.42 0.95 25.49
N SER A 77 35.93 0.20 24.49
CA SER A 77 34.95 0.71 23.53
C SER A 77 33.63 1.10 24.21
N LEU A 78 33.18 0.32 25.19
CA LEU A 78 31.97 0.61 25.97
C LEU A 78 32.15 1.85 26.84
N ALA A 79 33.30 2.00 27.50
CA ALA A 79 33.66 3.16 28.29
C ALA A 79 33.68 4.42 27.39
N LEU A 80 34.43 4.35 26.29
CA LEU A 80 34.60 5.47 25.36
C LEU A 80 33.29 5.87 24.64
N ARG A 81 32.35 4.93 24.47
CA ARG A 81 31.01 5.21 23.95
C ARG A 81 30.28 6.25 24.80
N PHE A 82 30.44 6.24 26.12
CA PHE A 82 29.74 7.19 27.00
C PHE A 82 30.24 8.63 26.82
N ILE A 83 31.55 8.80 26.61
CA ILE A 83 32.14 10.12 26.35
C ILE A 83 31.85 10.58 24.92
N ILE A 84 32.27 9.80 23.93
CA ILE A 84 32.27 10.25 22.52
C ILE A 84 30.87 10.30 21.92
N VAL A 85 29.99 9.36 22.30
CA VAL A 85 28.65 9.26 21.71
C VAL A 85 27.59 9.85 22.63
N THR A 86 27.47 9.39 23.88
CA THR A 86 26.34 9.84 24.71
C THR A 86 26.53 11.24 25.24
N ALA A 87 27.70 11.62 25.78
CA ALA A 87 27.93 12.97 26.29
C ALA A 87 27.84 14.02 25.16
N ARG A 88 28.50 13.77 24.01
CA ARG A 88 28.33 14.61 22.81
C ARG A 88 26.87 14.67 22.35
N GLY A 89 26.14 13.54 22.42
CA GLY A 89 24.72 13.47 22.11
C GLY A 89 23.87 14.37 23.00
N ARG A 90 24.17 14.45 24.30
CA ARG A 90 23.47 15.37 25.22
C ARG A 90 23.74 16.85 24.94
N LEU A 91 24.82 17.19 24.25
CA LEU A 91 25.09 18.57 23.84
C LEU A 91 24.41 18.91 22.51
N PHE A 92 24.60 18.09 21.47
CA PHE A 92 24.26 18.45 20.08
C PHE A 92 23.22 17.56 19.37
N SER A 93 22.63 16.57 20.05
CA SER A 93 21.64 15.68 19.41
C SER A 93 20.31 16.38 19.11
N HIS A 94 19.51 15.75 18.25
CA HIS A 94 18.11 16.08 17.98
C HIS A 94 17.15 15.75 19.14
N TYR A 95 17.54 14.91 20.09
CA TYR A 95 16.68 14.44 21.18
C TYR A 95 17.41 14.53 22.52
N PHE A 96 16.73 15.10 23.52
CA PHE A 96 17.22 15.32 24.89
C PHE A 96 18.66 15.88 24.88
N SER A 97 18.76 17.14 24.45
CA SER A 97 20.04 17.85 24.34
C SER A 97 19.92 19.34 24.66
N VAL A 98 21.06 19.99 24.90
CA VAL A 98 21.14 21.45 25.11
C VAL A 98 20.70 22.21 23.86
N LEU A 99 21.14 21.78 22.67
CA LEU A 99 20.73 22.41 21.41
C LEU A 99 19.21 22.32 21.19
N GLN A 100 18.61 21.17 21.50
CA GLN A 100 17.16 21.00 21.37
C GLN A 100 16.40 21.81 22.43
N ALA A 101 16.96 21.98 23.63
CA ALA A 101 16.39 22.82 24.68
C ALA A 101 16.33 24.29 24.24
N PHE A 102 17.41 24.81 23.66
CA PHE A 102 17.42 26.18 23.13
C PHE A 102 16.38 26.38 22.02
N LYS A 103 16.27 25.41 21.09
CA LYS A 103 15.23 25.42 20.05
C LYS A 103 13.82 25.35 20.62
N ALA A 104 13.60 24.51 21.63
CA ALA A 104 12.30 24.36 22.29
C ALA A 104 11.91 25.64 23.04
N LEU A 105 12.86 26.27 23.74
CA LEU A 105 12.66 27.55 24.42
C LEU A 105 12.26 28.66 23.43
N PHE A 106 13.02 28.80 22.34
CA PHE A 106 12.72 29.78 21.29
C PHE A 106 11.36 29.54 20.64
N ASN A 107 11.05 28.28 20.31
CA ASN A 107 9.74 27.90 19.77
C ASN A 107 8.61 28.13 20.78
N GLY A 108 8.84 27.89 22.07
CA GLY A 108 7.88 28.14 23.15
C GLY A 108 7.56 29.63 23.29
N LEU A 109 8.59 30.49 23.26
CA LEU A 109 8.44 31.95 23.31
C LEU A 109 7.72 32.48 22.06
N LEU A 110 8.07 32.00 20.87
CA LEU A 110 7.35 32.34 19.64
C LEU A 110 5.88 31.89 19.68
N ARG A 111 5.59 30.70 20.24
CA ARG A 111 4.20 30.24 20.40
C ARG A 111 3.41 31.09 21.37
N LEU A 112 4.01 31.52 22.49
CA LEU A 112 3.34 32.44 23.41
C LEU A 112 3.04 33.78 22.73
N LEU A 113 4.03 34.35 22.03
CA LEU A 113 3.84 35.58 21.27
C LEU A 113 2.77 35.40 20.17
N ASP A 114 2.72 34.24 19.51
CA ASP A 114 1.69 33.91 18.52
C ASP A 114 0.28 33.79 19.14
N ILE A 115 0.16 33.29 20.38
CA ILE A 115 -1.14 33.20 21.07
C ILE A 115 -1.63 34.58 21.49
N PHE A 116 -0.76 35.45 22.02
CA PHE A 116 -1.13 36.78 22.51
C PHE A 116 -1.30 37.82 21.41
N VAL A 117 -0.41 37.84 20.42
CA VAL A 117 -0.37 38.86 19.36
C VAL A 117 -0.93 38.29 18.06
N GLY A 118 -0.57 37.05 17.72
CA GLY A 118 -0.80 36.50 16.38
C GLY A 118 0.34 36.87 15.46
N ILE A 119 1.34 35.99 15.35
CA ILE A 119 2.48 36.17 14.46
C ILE A 119 2.02 35.83 13.04
N PRO A 120 2.51 36.55 12.01
CA PRO A 120 2.24 36.20 10.62
C PRO A 120 2.54 34.74 10.32
N SER A 121 1.51 33.99 9.94
CA SER A 121 1.62 32.61 9.49
C SER A 121 1.42 32.60 7.98
N LEU A 122 2.53 32.39 7.28
CA LEU A 122 2.58 32.30 5.82
C LEU A 122 3.16 30.95 5.43
N LEU A 123 2.47 30.25 4.55
CA LEU A 123 2.90 28.96 4.03
C LEU A 123 2.94 29.04 2.50
N ALA A 124 4.01 28.52 1.91
CA ALA A 124 4.08 28.32 0.47
C ALA A 124 3.27 27.06 0.17
N HIS A 125 2.02 27.24 -0.28
CA HIS A 125 1.15 26.12 -0.61
C HIS A 125 1.61 25.46 -1.90
N ASN A 126 1.53 24.12 -1.92
CA ASN A 126 1.69 23.30 -3.12
C ASN A 126 3.05 23.49 -3.85
N VAL A 127 4.14 23.76 -3.13
CA VAL A 127 5.48 23.95 -3.73
C VAL A 127 5.88 22.72 -4.55
N GLU A 128 5.84 21.52 -3.99
CA GLU A 128 6.17 20.29 -4.71
C GLU A 128 5.23 20.01 -5.91
N ALA A 129 3.94 20.37 -5.80
CA ALA A 129 3.00 20.18 -6.90
C ALA A 129 3.28 21.17 -8.04
N LYS A 130 3.56 22.44 -7.72
CA LYS A 130 3.96 23.46 -8.68
C LYS A 130 5.28 23.13 -9.36
N ILE A 131 6.27 22.63 -8.61
CA ILE A 131 7.55 22.17 -9.20
C ILE A 131 7.31 21.00 -10.14
N ARG A 132 6.45 20.05 -9.79
CA ARG A 132 6.11 18.93 -10.66
C ARG A 132 5.42 19.40 -11.94
N GLU A 133 4.50 20.36 -11.82
CA GLU A 133 3.81 20.97 -12.97
C GLU A 133 4.77 21.74 -13.88
N GLU A 134 5.67 22.56 -13.31
CA GLU A 134 6.70 23.26 -14.08
C GLU A 134 7.73 22.30 -14.68
N ARG A 135 8.06 21.20 -13.99
CA ARG A 135 8.90 20.12 -14.51
C ARG A 135 8.26 19.49 -15.75
N SER A 136 6.98 19.09 -15.67
CA SER A 136 6.30 18.47 -16.81
C SER A 136 6.13 19.43 -17.99
N ARG A 137 5.87 20.72 -17.74
CA ARG A 137 5.86 21.77 -18.78
C ARG A 137 7.23 21.94 -19.43
N TYR A 138 8.29 22.00 -18.65
CA TYR A 138 9.65 22.19 -19.16
C TYR A 138 10.12 21.04 -20.06
N LEU A 139 9.70 19.80 -19.79
CA LEU A 139 10.03 18.64 -20.64
C LEU A 139 9.51 18.77 -22.08
N VAL A 140 8.40 19.51 -22.27
CA VAL A 140 7.69 19.57 -23.56
C VAL A 140 7.70 20.96 -24.19
N ALA A 141 8.26 21.97 -23.52
CA ALA A 141 8.22 23.37 -23.95
C ALA A 141 8.85 23.62 -25.33
N GLU A 142 9.84 22.83 -25.73
CA GLU A 142 10.57 22.96 -27.00
C GLU A 142 9.99 22.08 -28.13
N LEU A 143 8.90 21.35 -27.86
CA LEU A 143 8.28 20.49 -28.88
C LEU A 143 7.50 21.31 -29.90
N VAL A 144 7.42 20.78 -31.11
CA VAL A 144 6.66 21.35 -32.23
C VAL A 144 5.70 20.27 -32.75
N CYS A 145 4.47 20.67 -33.12
CA CYS A 145 3.52 19.75 -33.73
C CYS A 145 3.96 19.44 -35.17
N ARG A 146 3.76 18.19 -35.63
CA ARG A 146 3.99 17.85 -37.04
C ARG A 146 3.00 18.66 -37.91
N PRO A 147 3.40 19.21 -39.07
CA PRO A 147 2.52 20.04 -39.90
C PRO A 147 1.23 19.32 -40.32
N GLU A 148 1.30 18.00 -40.54
CA GLU A 148 0.13 17.15 -40.86
C GLU A 148 -0.92 17.08 -39.74
N LEU A 149 -0.54 17.38 -38.50
CA LEU A 149 -1.40 17.28 -37.31
C LEU A 149 -1.78 18.65 -36.73
N GLU A 150 -1.38 19.74 -37.38
CA GLU A 150 -1.68 21.11 -36.93
C GLU A 150 -3.19 21.39 -36.91
N GLU A 151 -3.93 20.91 -37.91
CA GLU A 151 -5.39 20.98 -37.94
C GLU A 151 -6.04 20.27 -36.75
N SER A 152 -5.49 19.10 -36.35
CA SER A 152 -6.00 18.36 -35.19
C SER A 152 -5.74 19.08 -33.87
N MET A 153 -4.60 19.77 -33.76
CA MET A 153 -4.26 20.61 -32.61
C MET A 153 -5.22 21.81 -32.50
N GLU A 154 -5.53 22.47 -33.62
CA GLU A 154 -6.49 23.56 -33.63
C GLU A 154 -7.91 23.12 -33.24
N LEU A 155 -8.37 21.98 -33.78
CA LEU A 155 -9.68 21.41 -33.46
C LEU A 155 -9.80 21.09 -31.98
N LEU A 156 -8.74 20.51 -31.38
CA LEU A 156 -8.67 20.25 -29.95
C LEU A 156 -8.75 21.55 -29.14
N CYS A 157 -7.98 22.57 -29.50
CA CYS A 157 -7.97 23.85 -28.78
C CYS A 157 -9.31 24.59 -28.90
N LYS A 158 -9.93 24.58 -30.08
CA LYS A 158 -11.29 25.12 -30.32
C LYS A 158 -12.33 24.38 -29.49
N PHE A 159 -12.25 23.05 -29.40
CA PHE A 159 -13.11 22.24 -28.55
C PHE A 159 -12.96 22.60 -27.07
N VAL A 160 -11.73 22.63 -26.54
CA VAL A 160 -11.48 22.95 -25.13
C VAL A 160 -11.98 24.35 -24.78
N ARG A 161 -11.75 25.34 -25.65
CA ARG A 161 -12.30 26.70 -25.48
C ARG A 161 -13.83 26.69 -25.46
N ARG A 162 -14.48 25.94 -26.36
CA ARG A 162 -15.95 25.79 -26.38
C ARG A 162 -16.47 25.15 -25.10
N GLN A 163 -15.79 24.12 -24.58
CA GLN A 163 -16.19 23.45 -23.33
C GLN A 163 -15.98 24.34 -22.10
N ILE A 164 -14.88 25.10 -22.04
CA ILE A 164 -14.66 26.07 -20.95
C ILE A 164 -15.75 27.16 -20.98
N ARG A 165 -16.11 27.67 -22.16
CA ARG A 165 -17.21 28.64 -22.32
C ARG A 165 -18.54 28.05 -21.89
N ARG A 166 -18.86 26.83 -22.31
CA ARG A 166 -20.08 26.11 -21.89
C ARG A 166 -20.13 25.86 -20.39
N ALA A 167 -19.02 25.44 -19.79
CA ALA A 167 -18.90 25.26 -18.35
C ALA A 167 -19.13 26.55 -17.54
N ALA A 168 -18.86 27.70 -18.14
CA ALA A 168 -19.17 29.01 -17.56
C ALA A 168 -20.63 29.45 -17.78
N THR A 169 -21.35 28.89 -18.76
CA THR A 169 -22.72 29.30 -19.15
C THR A 169 -23.83 28.29 -18.82
N GLU A 170 -23.52 27.00 -18.64
CA GLU A 170 -24.47 25.90 -18.44
C GLU A 170 -24.21 25.14 -17.11
N LYS A 171 -25.19 24.40 -16.59
CA LYS A 171 -24.96 23.43 -15.49
C LYS A 171 -24.16 22.24 -16.04
N PHE A 172 -22.85 22.42 -16.14
CA PHE A 172 -21.95 21.51 -16.81
C PHE A 172 -21.63 20.26 -15.98
N GLU A 173 -22.12 19.10 -16.43
CA GLU A 173 -21.70 17.79 -15.92
C GLU A 173 -20.56 17.25 -16.80
N VAL A 174 -19.32 17.57 -16.40
CA VAL A 174 -18.09 17.26 -17.14
C VAL A 174 -18.05 15.83 -17.70
N GLU A 175 -18.45 14.83 -16.90
CA GLU A 175 -18.35 13.40 -17.25
C GLU A 175 -19.36 12.95 -18.33
N ARG A 176 -20.53 13.60 -18.38
CA ARG A 176 -21.62 13.22 -19.28
C ARG A 176 -21.47 13.85 -20.65
N GLU A 177 -20.88 15.04 -20.74
CA GLU A 177 -20.76 15.78 -22.00
C GLU A 177 -19.45 15.48 -22.76
N SER A 178 -18.36 15.18 -22.05
CA SER A 178 -17.09 14.79 -22.67
C SER A 178 -17.13 13.41 -23.35
N SER A 179 -18.13 12.59 -23.04
CA SER A 179 -18.32 11.26 -23.62
C SER A 179 -19.05 11.27 -24.97
N HIS A 180 -19.58 12.43 -25.41
CA HIS A 180 -20.40 12.53 -26.62
C HIS A 180 -19.66 12.96 -27.90
N ALA A 181 -18.39 13.41 -27.84
CA ALA A 181 -17.65 13.83 -29.04
C ALA A 181 -16.20 13.32 -29.05
N SER A 182 -15.86 12.46 -30.02
CA SER A 182 -14.49 12.00 -30.26
C SER A 182 -13.67 13.08 -30.96
N VAL A 183 -12.92 13.86 -30.20
CA VAL A 183 -11.98 14.87 -30.73
C VAL A 183 -10.62 14.21 -31.00
N PRO A 184 -10.01 14.39 -32.19
CA PRO A 184 -8.69 13.83 -32.47
C PRO A 184 -7.61 14.53 -31.63
N ILE A 185 -6.70 13.74 -31.04
CA ILE A 185 -5.55 14.25 -30.27
C ILE A 185 -4.27 14.01 -31.09
N PRO A 186 -3.38 15.02 -31.24
CA PRO A 186 -2.09 14.83 -31.88
C PRO A 186 -1.15 14.03 -30.95
N TYR A 187 -0.68 12.87 -31.41
CA TYR A 187 0.21 11.98 -30.65
C TYR A 187 1.67 12.03 -31.11
N LEU A 188 1.96 12.67 -32.25
CA LEU A 188 3.29 12.77 -32.85
C LEU A 188 3.82 14.21 -32.76
N PHE A 189 5.03 14.36 -32.25
CA PHE A 189 5.69 15.66 -32.06
C PHE A 189 7.12 15.63 -32.59
N LEU A 190 7.68 16.79 -32.89
CA LEU A 190 9.06 16.97 -33.34
C LEU A 190 9.89 17.66 -32.26
N THR A 191 11.11 17.16 -32.06
CA THR A 191 12.13 17.86 -31.28
C THR A 191 12.74 19.01 -32.10
N PRO A 192 13.42 19.99 -31.46
CA PRO A 192 14.16 21.04 -32.18
C PRO A 192 15.23 20.51 -33.15
N LYS A 193 15.71 19.27 -32.94
CA LYS A 193 16.68 18.60 -33.81
C LYS A 193 16.02 17.84 -34.98
N GLY A 194 14.70 17.90 -35.12
CA GLY A 194 13.95 17.20 -36.16
C GLY A 194 13.69 15.71 -35.86
N ASN A 195 14.04 15.19 -34.69
CA ASN A 195 13.70 13.81 -34.32
C ASN A 195 12.21 13.71 -33.99
N GLU A 196 11.55 12.68 -34.53
CA GLU A 196 10.15 12.33 -34.23
C GLU A 196 10.00 11.71 -32.83
N LEU A 197 8.97 12.14 -32.11
CA LEU A 197 8.55 11.61 -30.81
C LEU A 197 7.14 11.04 -30.95
N ASP A 198 6.99 9.78 -30.57
CA ASP A 198 5.71 9.07 -30.66
C ASP A 198 5.16 8.78 -29.26
N LEU A 199 4.03 9.42 -28.95
CA LEU A 199 3.37 9.32 -27.65
C LEU A 199 2.07 8.50 -27.73
N ARG A 200 1.85 7.71 -28.79
CA ARG A 200 0.63 6.88 -28.93
C ARG A 200 0.40 5.92 -27.77
N LEU A 201 1.45 5.48 -27.06
CA LEU A 201 1.33 4.65 -25.85
C LEU A 201 0.60 5.35 -24.67
N PHE A 202 0.38 6.66 -24.72
CA PHE A 202 -0.45 7.37 -23.73
C PHE A 202 -1.96 7.14 -23.97
N SER A 203 -2.35 6.64 -25.14
CA SER A 203 -3.74 6.28 -25.45
C SER A 203 -4.19 5.10 -24.59
N LYS A 204 -5.31 5.28 -23.89
CA LYS A 204 -5.92 4.25 -23.04
C LYS A 204 -6.40 3.05 -23.84
N ASP A 205 -6.85 3.25 -25.08
CA ASP A 205 -7.37 2.19 -25.93
C ASP A 205 -6.29 1.22 -26.41
N ILE A 206 -5.18 1.78 -26.90
CA ILE A 206 -4.02 1.00 -27.37
C ILE A 206 -3.51 0.16 -26.21
N MET A 207 -3.32 0.76 -25.04
CA MET A 207 -2.87 0.04 -23.85
C MET A 207 -3.89 -0.99 -23.36
N LYS A 208 -5.19 -0.69 -23.35
CA LYS A 208 -6.24 -1.65 -22.94
C LYS A 208 -6.28 -2.89 -23.83
N ARG A 209 -6.01 -2.75 -25.12
CA ARG A 209 -5.93 -3.89 -26.07
C ARG A 209 -4.58 -4.62 -25.98
N ALA A 210 -3.47 -3.91 -25.78
CA ALA A 210 -2.13 -4.50 -25.71
C ALA A 210 -1.87 -5.26 -24.40
N LEU A 211 -2.38 -4.78 -23.25
CA LEU A 211 -2.04 -5.31 -21.93
C LEU A 211 -2.34 -6.82 -21.75
N PRO A 212 -3.52 -7.35 -22.11
CA PRO A 212 -3.79 -8.79 -21.99
C PRO A 212 -2.83 -9.66 -22.82
N ILE A 213 -2.47 -9.19 -24.01
CA ILE A 213 -1.55 -9.89 -24.91
C ILE A 213 -0.14 -9.89 -24.32
N LEU A 214 0.31 -8.74 -23.78
CA LEU A 214 1.61 -8.62 -23.11
C LEU A 214 1.72 -9.55 -21.90
N VAL A 215 0.67 -9.67 -21.08
CA VAL A 215 0.64 -10.60 -19.93
C VAL A 215 0.85 -12.03 -20.41
N ASN A 216 0.14 -12.45 -21.45
CA ASN A 216 0.27 -13.80 -22.01
C ASN A 216 1.69 -14.07 -22.56
N ILE A 217 2.30 -13.08 -23.25
CA ILE A 217 3.69 -13.20 -23.72
C ILE A 217 4.66 -13.35 -22.53
N LEU A 218 4.53 -12.55 -21.48
CA LEU A 218 5.39 -12.63 -20.30
C LEU A 218 5.25 -13.99 -19.58
N GLU A 219 4.03 -14.50 -19.45
CA GLU A 219 3.77 -15.82 -18.83
C GLU A 219 4.30 -16.98 -19.69
N ARG A 220 4.23 -16.87 -21.01
CA ARG A 220 4.77 -17.88 -21.94
C ARG A 220 6.30 -17.90 -21.93
N GLU A 221 6.93 -16.73 -22.00
CA GLU A 221 8.40 -16.60 -22.12
C GLU A 221 9.16 -16.89 -20.81
N THR A 222 8.47 -17.09 -19.69
CA THR A 222 9.10 -17.52 -18.43
C THR A 222 9.21 -19.05 -18.30
N ARG A 223 8.46 -19.82 -19.10
CA ARG A 223 8.33 -21.28 -18.94
C ARG A 223 9.40 -22.08 -19.70
N GLY A 224 9.81 -23.22 -19.14
CA GLY A 224 10.52 -24.31 -19.82
C GLY A 224 12.03 -24.16 -20.09
N TRP A 225 12.60 -22.96 -20.13
CA TRP A 225 14.03 -22.77 -20.48
C TRP A 225 14.94 -22.36 -19.32
N PHE A 226 14.38 -21.69 -18.31
CA PHE A 226 15.13 -21.03 -17.24
C PHE A 226 16.03 -22.00 -16.47
N LEU A 227 15.51 -23.19 -16.11
CA LEU A 227 16.24 -24.20 -15.35
C LEU A 227 17.50 -24.70 -16.10
N HIS A 228 17.33 -25.14 -17.34
CA HIS A 228 18.43 -25.63 -18.17
C HIS A 228 19.50 -24.56 -18.45
N PHE A 229 19.06 -23.32 -18.73
CA PHE A 229 19.99 -22.21 -19.00
C PHE A 229 20.79 -21.81 -17.76
N ARG A 230 20.13 -21.75 -16.60
CA ARG A 230 20.75 -21.49 -15.30
C ARG A 230 21.83 -22.53 -14.99
N GLU A 231 21.51 -23.81 -15.10
CA GLU A 231 22.44 -24.90 -14.77
C GLU A 231 23.67 -24.91 -15.67
N ARG A 232 23.47 -24.67 -16.98
CA ARG A 232 24.57 -24.53 -17.94
C ARG A 232 25.53 -23.39 -17.55
N LEU A 233 24.99 -22.22 -17.21
CA LEU A 233 25.79 -21.05 -16.84
C LEU A 233 26.52 -21.21 -15.51
N ILE A 234 25.86 -21.76 -14.49
CA ILE A 234 26.52 -22.05 -13.20
C ILE A 234 27.71 -22.98 -13.43
N THR A 235 27.54 -24.02 -14.25
CA THR A 235 28.59 -24.99 -14.54
C THR A 235 29.76 -24.32 -15.27
N GLU A 236 29.48 -23.46 -16.25
CA GLU A 236 30.51 -22.70 -16.97
C GLU A 236 31.28 -21.73 -16.06
N LEU A 237 30.59 -21.01 -15.17
CA LEU A 237 31.21 -20.03 -14.27
C LEU A 237 31.97 -20.69 -13.11
N ARG A 238 31.50 -21.85 -12.64
CA ARG A 238 32.26 -22.70 -11.69
C ARG A 238 33.54 -23.24 -12.33
N ASN A 239 33.48 -23.66 -13.60
CA ASN A 239 34.68 -24.06 -14.35
C ASN A 239 35.70 -22.92 -14.47
N LYS A 240 35.24 -21.65 -14.46
CA LYS A 240 36.07 -20.44 -14.43
C LYS A 240 36.60 -20.05 -13.04
N LYS A 241 36.30 -20.83 -11.98
CA LYS A 241 36.73 -20.60 -10.58
C LYS A 241 36.35 -19.23 -10.01
N LEU A 242 35.21 -18.69 -10.40
CA LEU A 242 34.66 -17.45 -9.81
C LEU A 242 34.09 -17.72 -8.42
N SER A 243 34.00 -16.69 -7.58
CA SER A 243 33.37 -16.81 -6.25
C SER A 243 31.85 -16.94 -6.38
N ASP A 244 31.20 -17.68 -5.48
CA ASP A 244 29.73 -17.89 -5.50
C ASP A 244 28.93 -16.58 -5.60
N ASP A 245 29.32 -15.52 -4.87
CA ASP A 245 28.70 -14.18 -4.94
C ASP A 245 28.78 -13.52 -6.34
N GLN A 246 29.84 -13.83 -7.10
CA GLN A 246 30.02 -13.33 -8.47
C GLN A 246 29.22 -14.19 -9.45
N ILE A 247 29.21 -15.51 -9.24
CA ILE A 247 28.41 -16.44 -10.03
C ILE A 247 26.93 -16.07 -9.93
N GLU A 248 26.41 -15.84 -8.73
CA GLU A 248 25.01 -15.45 -8.53
C GLU A 248 24.63 -14.21 -9.34
N ARG A 249 25.49 -13.17 -9.29
CA ARG A 249 25.26 -11.91 -10.00
C ARG A 249 25.32 -12.08 -11.51
N ASP A 250 26.37 -12.71 -12.01
CA ASP A 250 26.59 -12.87 -13.44
C ASP A 250 25.50 -13.76 -14.06
N VAL A 251 25.05 -14.79 -13.33
CA VAL A 251 23.92 -15.62 -13.75
C VAL A 251 22.61 -14.84 -13.73
N ASN A 252 22.29 -14.10 -12.66
CA ASN A 252 21.07 -13.29 -12.60
C ASN A 252 21.02 -12.22 -13.71
N ASP A 253 22.14 -11.52 -13.97
CA ASP A 253 22.25 -10.54 -15.06
C ASP A 253 22.10 -11.20 -16.44
N ALA A 254 22.69 -12.38 -16.65
CA ALA A 254 22.61 -13.11 -17.91
C ALA A 254 21.20 -13.68 -18.16
N VAL A 255 20.57 -14.25 -17.12
CA VAL A 255 19.19 -14.77 -17.16
C VAL A 255 18.22 -13.64 -17.51
N MET A 256 18.32 -12.49 -16.83
CA MET A 256 17.46 -11.35 -17.12
C MET A 256 17.67 -10.85 -18.55
N LYS A 257 18.91 -10.79 -19.03
CA LYS A 257 19.21 -10.38 -20.42
C LYS A 257 18.59 -11.32 -21.46
N GLU A 258 18.73 -12.63 -21.25
CA GLU A 258 18.16 -13.66 -22.14
C GLU A 258 16.62 -13.58 -22.14
N TYR A 259 16.01 -13.45 -20.96
CA TYR A 259 14.56 -13.28 -20.84
C TYR A 259 14.05 -12.06 -21.59
N LEU A 260 14.67 -10.89 -21.38
CA LEU A 260 14.28 -9.66 -22.06
C LEU A 260 14.43 -9.78 -23.59
N GLN A 261 15.49 -10.45 -24.06
CA GLN A 261 15.69 -10.67 -25.49
C GLN A 261 14.56 -11.52 -26.10
N ARG A 262 14.11 -12.58 -25.41
CA ARG A 262 12.98 -13.41 -25.84
C ARG A 262 11.67 -12.62 -25.85
N VAL A 263 11.36 -11.93 -24.75
CA VAL A 263 10.17 -11.08 -24.65
C VAL A 263 10.13 -10.02 -25.75
N TYR A 264 11.24 -9.31 -26.00
CA TYR A 264 11.30 -8.29 -27.05
C TYR A 264 11.12 -8.89 -28.44
N THR A 265 11.69 -10.06 -28.70
CA THR A 265 11.53 -10.75 -29.99
C THR A 265 10.07 -11.17 -30.19
N SER A 266 9.44 -11.76 -29.17
CA SER A 266 8.05 -12.21 -29.20
C SER A 266 7.07 -11.06 -29.37
N ILE A 267 7.31 -9.90 -28.75
CA ILE A 267 6.50 -8.69 -28.95
C ILE A 267 6.61 -8.16 -30.38
N LEU A 268 7.82 -8.14 -30.96
CA LEU A 268 8.04 -7.67 -32.33
C LEU A 268 7.38 -8.58 -33.38
N SER A 269 7.26 -9.88 -33.11
CA SER A 269 6.67 -10.86 -34.03
C SER A 269 5.17 -11.12 -33.81
N HIS A 270 4.53 -10.57 -32.76
CA HIS A 270 3.15 -10.92 -32.42
C HIS A 270 2.11 -10.26 -33.35
N PRO A 271 1.24 -11.02 -34.04
CA PRO A 271 0.31 -10.48 -35.04
C PRO A 271 -0.70 -9.49 -34.44
N ASP A 272 -1.27 -9.80 -33.27
CA ASP A 272 -2.28 -8.93 -32.65
C ASP A 272 -1.72 -7.59 -32.18
N ILE A 273 -0.42 -7.51 -31.87
CA ILE A 273 0.24 -6.25 -31.48
C ILE A 273 0.54 -5.42 -32.73
N ILE A 274 0.96 -6.08 -33.82
CA ILE A 274 1.16 -5.43 -35.12
C ILE A 274 -0.17 -4.84 -35.63
N ALA A 275 -1.29 -5.53 -35.41
CA ALA A 275 -2.63 -5.06 -35.79
C ALA A 275 -3.09 -3.79 -35.05
N LEU A 276 -2.46 -3.39 -33.95
CA LEU A 276 -2.79 -2.15 -33.23
C LEU A 276 -2.35 -0.89 -33.99
N GLY A 277 -1.37 -1.02 -34.90
CA GLY A 277 -0.88 0.07 -35.75
C GLY A 277 0.63 0.05 -35.99
N ASP A 278 1.05 0.72 -37.05
CA ASP A 278 2.44 0.77 -37.49
C ASP A 278 3.36 1.35 -36.41
N GLY A 279 4.48 0.67 -36.12
CA GLY A 279 5.48 1.14 -35.15
C GLY A 279 5.16 0.86 -33.67
N ILE A 280 3.95 0.40 -33.34
CA ILE A 280 3.54 0.15 -31.94
C ILE A 280 4.37 -0.97 -31.26
N PRO A 281 4.68 -2.11 -31.92
CA PRO A 281 5.55 -3.12 -31.31
C PRO A 281 6.93 -2.55 -30.92
N GLN A 282 7.53 -1.73 -31.79
CA GLN A 282 8.81 -1.08 -31.52
C GLN A 282 8.72 -0.10 -30.35
N LEU A 283 7.63 0.66 -30.24
CA LEU A 283 7.41 1.60 -29.14
C LEU A 283 7.26 0.89 -27.79
N LEU A 284 6.51 -0.22 -27.75
CA LEU A 284 6.35 -1.03 -26.53
C LEU A 284 7.70 -1.57 -26.04
N VAL A 285 8.52 -2.08 -26.96
CA VAL A 285 9.88 -2.57 -26.65
C VAL A 285 10.79 -1.42 -26.20
N GLN A 286 10.78 -0.28 -26.88
CA GLN A 286 11.59 0.89 -26.51
C GLN A 286 11.21 1.44 -25.13
N GLN A 287 9.91 1.51 -24.83
CA GLN A 287 9.39 1.94 -23.53
C GLN A 287 9.84 0.98 -22.41
N ALA A 288 9.63 -0.33 -22.57
CA ALA A 288 10.06 -1.31 -21.58
C ALA A 288 11.58 -1.31 -21.38
N ARG A 289 12.35 -1.25 -22.49
CA ARG A 289 13.82 -1.16 -22.44
C ARG A 289 14.28 0.10 -21.71
N SER A 290 13.61 1.24 -21.91
CA SER A 290 13.93 2.47 -21.19
C SER A 290 13.73 2.32 -19.68
N VAL A 291 12.63 1.71 -19.25
CA VAL A 291 12.30 1.48 -17.83
C VAL A 291 13.34 0.56 -17.19
N VAL A 292 13.66 -0.57 -17.83
CA VAL A 292 14.69 -1.51 -17.34
C VAL A 292 16.05 -0.83 -17.22
N LEU A 293 16.48 -0.05 -18.22
CA LEU A 293 17.77 0.64 -18.19
C LEU A 293 17.82 1.73 -17.10
N MET A 294 16.71 2.44 -16.85
CA MET A 294 16.62 3.40 -15.76
C MET A 294 16.68 2.72 -14.37
N HIS A 295 16.04 1.57 -14.19
CA HIS A 295 16.18 0.78 -12.96
C HIS A 295 17.61 0.26 -12.77
N ARG A 296 18.24 -0.24 -13.84
CA ARG A 296 19.65 -0.66 -13.83
C ARG A 296 20.60 0.48 -13.45
N ALA A 297 20.34 1.70 -13.92
CA ALA A 297 21.13 2.87 -13.54
C ALA A 297 21.04 3.15 -12.03
N ILE A 298 19.85 3.01 -11.44
CA ILE A 298 19.66 3.16 -9.98
C ILE A 298 20.44 2.06 -9.23
N GLU A 299 20.33 0.81 -9.66
CA GLU A 299 21.05 -0.31 -9.05
C GLU A 299 22.57 -0.12 -9.11
N ASN A 300 23.11 0.38 -10.21
CA ASN A 300 24.54 0.66 -10.34
C ASN A 300 25.01 1.72 -9.33
N VAL A 301 24.24 2.79 -9.13
CA VAL A 301 24.56 3.82 -8.14
C VAL A 301 24.42 3.29 -6.71
N GLN A 302 23.41 2.48 -6.43
CA GLN A 302 23.25 1.82 -5.13
C GLN A 302 24.41 0.86 -4.84
N ARG A 303 24.91 0.14 -5.86
CA ARG A 303 26.11 -0.69 -5.75
C ARG A 303 27.36 0.13 -5.47
N LYS A 304 27.54 1.27 -6.13
CA LYS A 304 28.61 2.25 -5.83
C LYS A 304 28.52 2.74 -4.38
N LEU A 305 27.32 2.98 -3.86
CA LEU A 305 27.13 3.35 -2.45
C LEU A 305 27.49 2.20 -1.48
N LYS A 306 27.08 0.96 -1.80
CA LYS A 306 27.39 -0.21 -0.95
C LYS A 306 28.90 -0.46 -0.87
N THR A 307 29.57 -0.46 -2.02
CA THR A 307 31.03 -0.65 -2.11
C THR A 307 31.80 0.45 -1.38
N THR A 308 31.47 1.73 -1.60
CA THR A 308 32.11 2.84 -0.89
C THR A 308 31.90 2.78 0.63
N LYS A 309 30.72 2.34 1.08
CA LYS A 309 30.41 2.13 2.50
C LYS A 309 31.21 0.98 3.11
N ASP A 310 31.34 -0.13 2.38
CA ASP A 310 32.10 -1.30 2.83
C ASP A 310 33.60 -1.00 2.88
N ASP A 311 34.14 -0.31 1.87
CA ASP A 311 35.54 0.14 1.86
C ASP A 311 35.82 1.14 2.98
N LEU A 312 34.91 2.09 3.21
CA LEU A 312 35.03 3.01 4.34
C LEU A 312 34.96 2.27 5.68
N LYS A 313 34.10 1.26 5.81
CA LYS A 313 34.02 0.43 7.02
C LYS A 313 35.34 -0.29 7.26
N ARG A 314 35.92 -0.97 6.25
CA ARG A 314 37.23 -1.63 6.34
C ARG A 314 38.35 -0.65 6.73
N ARG A 315 38.38 0.53 6.10
CA ARG A 315 39.35 1.59 6.43
C ARG A 315 39.22 2.07 7.88
N LEU A 316 37.99 2.24 8.38
CA LEU A 316 37.73 2.69 9.75
C LEU A 316 38.02 1.60 10.79
N GLU A 317 37.79 0.32 10.45
CA GLU A 317 38.20 -0.82 11.27
C GLU A 317 39.72 -0.91 11.42
N TYR A 318 40.46 -0.66 10.33
CA TYR A 318 41.93 -0.63 10.33
C TYR A 318 42.50 0.58 11.10
N MET A 319 42.03 1.79 10.81
CA MET A 319 42.58 3.03 11.41
C MET A 319 42.19 3.21 12.89
N HIS A 320 41.03 2.71 13.31
CA HIS A 320 40.49 2.93 14.65
C HIS A 320 39.93 1.64 15.28
N PRO A 321 40.78 0.72 15.77
CA PRO A 321 40.35 -0.61 16.24
C PRO A 321 39.45 -0.61 17.48
N VAL A 322 39.51 0.45 18.30
CA VAL A 322 38.65 0.61 19.49
C VAL A 322 37.34 1.31 19.14
N LEU A 323 37.39 2.37 18.33
CA LEU A 323 36.20 3.15 17.96
C LEU A 323 35.28 2.39 17.00
N SER A 324 35.84 1.59 16.09
CA SER A 324 35.08 0.77 15.13
C SER A 324 34.15 -0.23 15.83
N ARG A 325 34.54 -0.76 16.99
CA ARG A 325 33.72 -1.63 17.85
C ARG A 325 32.47 -0.92 18.40
N ILE A 326 32.51 0.42 18.52
CA ILE A 326 31.37 1.22 18.96
C ILE A 326 30.36 1.33 17.81
N ARG A 327 29.40 0.39 17.76
CA ARG A 327 28.34 0.36 16.74
C ARG A 327 27.63 1.72 16.51
N PRO A 328 27.29 2.52 17.55
CA PRO A 328 26.72 3.85 17.33
C PRO A 328 27.64 4.84 16.61
N TRP A 329 28.94 4.85 16.92
CA TRP A 329 29.93 5.73 16.29
C TRP A 329 30.16 5.32 14.83
N MET A 330 30.32 4.02 14.60
CA MET A 330 30.48 3.44 13.25
C MET A 330 29.30 3.81 12.36
N ARG A 331 28.07 3.62 12.84
CA ARG A 331 26.85 4.02 12.13
C ARG A 331 26.77 5.52 11.88
N ASP A 332 27.25 6.37 12.79
CA ASP A 332 27.24 7.82 12.59
C ASP A 332 28.25 8.26 11.51
N LYS A 333 29.44 7.64 11.47
CA LYS A 333 30.43 7.87 10.41
C LYS A 333 29.96 7.39 9.05
N LEU A 334 29.42 6.17 8.96
CA LEU A 334 28.86 5.65 7.71
C LEU A 334 27.67 6.50 7.23
N ARG A 335 26.79 6.97 8.13
CA ARG A 335 25.67 7.87 7.75
C ARG A 335 26.13 9.23 7.25
N ARG A 336 27.20 9.80 7.82
CA ARG A 336 27.77 11.06 7.30
C ARG A 336 28.39 10.87 5.93
N ALA A 337 29.06 9.75 5.70
CA ALA A 337 29.62 9.41 4.39
C ALA A 337 28.50 9.16 3.37
N GLU A 338 27.46 8.43 3.76
CA GLU A 338 26.25 8.26 2.96
C GLU A 338 25.66 9.63 2.61
N ALA A 339 25.38 10.50 3.59
CA ALA A 339 24.85 11.84 3.32
C ALA A 339 25.71 12.69 2.36
N LYS A 340 27.04 12.62 2.47
CA LYS A 340 27.97 13.26 1.53
C LYS A 340 27.87 12.64 0.12
N PHE A 341 27.83 11.31 0.04
CA PHE A 341 27.61 10.61 -1.22
C PHE A 341 26.27 11.00 -1.86
N ILE A 342 25.18 11.13 -1.07
CA ILE A 342 23.90 11.61 -1.59
C ILE A 342 24.05 13.01 -2.20
N GLU A 343 24.81 13.89 -1.54
CA GLU A 343 25.00 15.28 -1.97
C GLU A 343 25.88 15.39 -3.23
N GLU A 344 26.94 14.58 -3.33
CA GLU A 344 27.85 14.53 -4.48
C GLU A 344 27.23 13.79 -5.68
N CYS A 345 26.50 12.70 -5.45
CA CYS A 345 25.90 11.84 -6.45
C CYS A 345 24.39 12.05 -6.61
N GLN A 346 23.90 13.30 -6.46
CA GLN A 346 22.48 13.61 -6.60
C GLN A 346 21.92 13.27 -7.99
N TRP A 347 22.75 13.40 -9.03
CA TRP A 347 22.36 13.27 -10.44
C TRP A 347 22.96 12.05 -11.13
N SER A 348 23.78 11.26 -10.44
CA SER A 348 24.53 10.17 -11.06
C SER A 348 23.61 9.10 -11.66
N ALA A 349 22.43 8.87 -11.06
CA ALA A 349 21.45 7.92 -11.59
C ALA A 349 20.87 8.39 -12.94
N HIS A 350 20.60 9.70 -13.09
CA HIS A 350 20.16 10.28 -14.38
C HIS A 350 21.27 10.26 -15.42
N GLU A 351 22.50 10.59 -15.04
CA GLU A 351 23.67 10.57 -15.94
C GLU A 351 23.96 9.14 -16.41
N GLU A 352 23.89 8.17 -15.52
CA GLU A 352 24.06 6.76 -15.84
C GLU A 352 22.92 6.22 -16.71
N ALA A 353 21.66 6.62 -16.44
CA ALA A 353 20.53 6.30 -17.30
C ALA A 353 20.67 6.90 -18.71
N LEU A 354 21.17 8.14 -18.83
CA LEU A 354 21.44 8.79 -20.10
C LEU A 354 22.49 8.04 -20.92
N LEU A 355 23.61 7.65 -20.29
CA LEU A 355 24.65 6.87 -20.94
C LEU A 355 24.11 5.51 -21.42
N LEU A 356 23.35 4.81 -20.57
CA LEU A 356 22.74 3.53 -20.94
C LEU A 356 21.72 3.68 -22.08
N CYS A 357 20.84 4.69 -22.04
CA CYS A 357 19.84 4.89 -23.09
C CYS A 357 20.46 5.34 -24.42
N SER A 358 21.51 6.17 -24.36
CA SER A 358 22.27 6.61 -25.54
C SER A 358 22.95 5.43 -26.24
N ASN A 359 23.58 4.52 -25.49
CA ASN A 359 24.23 3.33 -26.04
C ASN A 359 23.23 2.35 -26.67
N ASN A 360 21.96 2.40 -26.30
CA ASN A 360 20.89 1.54 -26.83
C ASN A 360 20.02 2.27 -27.89
N HIS A 361 20.44 3.45 -28.36
CA HIS A 361 19.76 4.25 -29.39
C HIS A 361 18.30 4.64 -29.08
N LEU A 362 17.96 4.84 -27.80
CA LEU A 362 16.60 5.26 -27.38
C LEU A 362 16.43 6.78 -27.46
N MET A 363 16.31 7.32 -28.68
CA MET A 363 16.30 8.78 -28.94
C MET A 363 15.24 9.55 -28.15
N GLN A 364 14.01 9.03 -28.08
CA GLN A 364 12.90 9.63 -27.32
C GLN A 364 13.21 9.73 -25.82
N THR A 365 13.68 8.64 -25.21
CA THR A 365 14.05 8.61 -23.79
C THR A 365 15.24 9.51 -23.50
N VAL A 366 16.26 9.52 -24.37
CA VAL A 366 17.44 10.37 -24.22
C VAL A 366 17.06 11.85 -24.24
N TYR A 367 16.15 12.26 -25.13
CA TYR A 367 15.63 13.63 -25.15
C TYR A 367 14.99 14.01 -23.80
N PHE A 368 14.04 13.20 -23.31
CA PHE A 368 13.33 13.50 -22.06
C PHE A 368 14.24 13.43 -20.84
N LEU A 369 15.15 12.45 -20.74
CA LEU A 369 16.13 12.36 -19.65
C LEU A 369 17.08 13.56 -19.62
N ASN A 370 17.52 14.03 -20.79
CA ASN A 370 18.43 15.17 -20.86
C ASN A 370 17.70 16.44 -20.42
N ARG A 371 16.48 16.65 -20.91
CA ARG A 371 15.64 17.78 -20.49
C ARG A 371 15.33 17.73 -19.00
N ASP A 372 15.01 16.56 -18.47
CA ASP A 372 14.76 16.34 -17.04
C ASP A 372 15.98 16.69 -16.20
N LEU A 373 17.17 16.21 -16.59
CA LEU A 373 18.42 16.51 -15.92
C LEU A 373 18.74 18.02 -15.94
N THR A 374 18.55 18.70 -17.08
CA THR A 374 18.76 20.16 -17.17
C THR A 374 17.80 20.94 -16.26
N PHE A 375 16.52 20.55 -16.23
CA PHE A 375 15.54 21.17 -15.33
C PHE A 375 15.99 21.05 -13.88
N MET A 376 16.38 19.84 -13.47
CA MET A 376 16.70 19.55 -12.08
C MET A 376 18.02 20.20 -11.64
N LYS A 377 19.01 20.34 -12.54
CA LYS A 377 20.29 21.02 -12.24
C LYS A 377 20.16 22.55 -12.21
N GLU A 378 19.45 23.14 -13.18
CA GLU A 378 19.50 24.59 -13.41
C GLU A 378 18.22 25.31 -12.96
N ARG A 379 17.03 24.78 -13.31
CA ARG A 379 15.74 25.46 -13.11
C ARG A 379 15.12 25.19 -11.75
N GLU A 380 15.09 23.93 -11.30
CA GLU A 380 14.50 23.51 -10.02
C GLU A 380 15.04 24.31 -8.82
N PRO A 381 16.35 24.52 -8.62
CA PRO A 381 16.84 25.26 -7.46
C PRO A 381 16.47 26.75 -7.50
N VAL A 382 16.34 27.35 -8.68
CA VAL A 382 15.88 28.74 -8.85
C VAL A 382 14.40 28.83 -8.55
N LEU A 383 13.60 27.95 -9.15
CA LEU A 383 12.15 27.87 -8.95
C LEU A 383 11.80 27.58 -7.48
N LEU A 384 12.54 26.70 -6.81
CA LEU A 384 12.40 26.45 -5.37
C LEU A 384 12.65 27.71 -4.53
N LYS A 385 13.65 28.52 -4.90
CA LYS A 385 13.93 29.79 -4.21
C LYS A 385 12.81 30.80 -4.47
N GLU A 386 12.27 30.87 -5.67
CA GLU A 386 11.17 31.78 -6.05
C GLU A 386 9.84 31.38 -5.40
N LEU A 387 9.45 30.11 -5.51
CA LEU A 387 8.22 29.58 -4.91
C LEU A 387 8.24 29.69 -3.38
N ARG A 388 9.41 29.54 -2.74
CA ARG A 388 9.54 29.78 -1.28
C ARG A 388 9.42 31.26 -0.89
N LYS A 389 9.69 32.19 -1.81
CA LYS A 389 9.44 33.63 -1.62
C LYS A 389 7.96 33.96 -1.77
N VAL A 390 7.24 33.27 -2.64
CA VAL A 390 5.78 33.43 -2.83
C VAL A 390 5.04 32.76 -1.68
N LYS A 391 4.87 33.49 -0.58
CA LYS A 391 4.16 33.00 0.60
C LYS A 391 2.74 33.54 0.64
N THR A 392 1.78 32.63 0.79
CA THR A 392 0.35 32.93 0.96
C THR A 392 -0.05 32.79 2.42
N PRO A 393 -1.10 33.49 2.89
CA PRO A 393 -1.60 33.30 4.25
C PRO A 393 -2.06 31.86 4.46
N THR A 394 -1.68 31.27 5.59
CA THR A 394 -2.04 29.88 5.93
C THR A 394 -3.55 29.70 6.09
N ARG A 395 -4.27 30.74 6.57
CA ARG A 395 -5.73 30.71 6.75
C ARG A 395 -6.37 32.07 6.44
N SER A 396 -7.52 32.05 5.79
CA SER A 396 -8.44 33.18 5.64
C SER A 396 -9.66 33.00 6.54
N PHE A 397 -10.12 34.09 7.15
CA PHE A 397 -11.32 34.14 7.99
C PHE A 397 -12.37 35.02 7.33
N HIS A 398 -13.61 34.54 7.33
CA HIS A 398 -14.76 35.16 6.69
C HIS A 398 -15.72 35.67 7.76
N TRP A 399 -15.99 36.97 7.77
CA TRP A 399 -16.88 37.63 8.72
C TRP A 399 -18.08 38.18 7.97
N LEU A 400 -19.25 37.57 8.18
CA LEU A 400 -20.48 37.89 7.49
C LEU A 400 -21.34 38.83 8.33
N THR A 401 -21.73 39.96 7.76
CA THR A 401 -22.67 40.93 8.37
C THR A 401 -23.92 41.05 7.53
N GLN A 402 -25.10 40.86 8.13
CA GLN A 402 -26.40 41.00 7.46
C GLN A 402 -26.64 42.45 7.02
N ILE A 403 -27.21 42.63 5.83
CA ILE A 403 -27.70 43.92 5.34
C ILE A 403 -29.14 44.10 5.83
N TRP A 404 -29.36 45.11 6.68
CA TRP A 404 -30.61 45.26 7.44
C TRP A 404 -31.83 45.60 6.56
N LEU A 405 -31.63 46.46 5.55
CA LEU A 405 -32.68 46.92 4.66
C LEU A 405 -32.64 46.13 3.35
N PRO A 406 -33.76 45.49 2.93
CA PRO A 406 -33.80 44.75 1.68
C PRO A 406 -33.56 45.59 0.41
N GLN A 407 -33.79 46.90 0.49
CA GLN A 407 -33.48 47.86 -0.58
C GLN A 407 -31.98 48.04 -0.82
N ASN A 408 -31.14 47.60 0.12
CA ASN A 408 -29.68 47.70 0.01
C ASN A 408 -29.03 46.34 -0.25
N TRP A 409 -29.81 45.28 -0.48
CA TRP A 409 -29.25 43.99 -0.90
C TRP A 409 -28.53 44.18 -2.23
N ILE A 410 -27.56 43.32 -2.54
CA ILE A 410 -26.79 43.46 -3.78
C ILE A 410 -27.30 42.40 -4.76
N VAL A 411 -27.97 42.83 -5.83
CA VAL A 411 -28.38 41.93 -6.93
C VAL A 411 -27.28 41.95 -7.99
N LYS A 412 -26.71 40.78 -8.29
CA LYS A 412 -25.73 40.57 -9.35
C LYS A 412 -26.39 39.88 -10.53
N ARG A 413 -26.18 40.41 -11.74
CA ARG A 413 -26.53 39.77 -13.01
C ARG A 413 -25.27 39.15 -13.60
N SER A 414 -25.29 37.84 -13.77
CA SER A 414 -24.23 37.09 -14.46
C SER A 414 -24.71 36.72 -15.86
N PHE A 415 -24.01 37.17 -16.90
CA PHE A 415 -24.31 36.85 -18.29
C PHE A 415 -23.02 36.74 -19.11
N GLN A 416 -22.86 35.65 -19.87
CA GLN A 416 -21.68 35.43 -20.74
C GLN A 416 -20.32 35.61 -20.02
N GLY A 417 -20.22 35.20 -18.75
CA GLY A 417 -19.00 35.33 -17.96
C GLY A 417 -18.73 36.74 -17.39
N THR A 418 -19.58 37.72 -17.68
CA THR A 418 -19.55 39.05 -17.07
C THR A 418 -20.55 39.13 -15.91
N THR A 419 -20.13 39.72 -14.79
CA THR A 419 -20.99 39.91 -13.61
C THR A 419 -21.13 41.40 -13.31
N GLU A 420 -22.36 41.91 -13.36
CA GLU A 420 -22.68 43.33 -13.10
C GLU A 420 -23.61 43.48 -11.91
N ILE A 421 -23.50 44.58 -11.17
CA ILE A 421 -24.39 44.91 -10.05
C ILE A 421 -25.56 45.75 -10.59
N ILE A 422 -26.79 45.29 -10.37
CA ILE A 422 -28.02 45.95 -10.83
C ILE A 422 -28.73 46.59 -9.63
N PRO A 423 -29.41 47.75 -9.82
CA PRO A 423 -30.23 48.34 -8.78
C PRO A 423 -31.31 47.38 -8.28
N THR A 424 -31.46 47.30 -6.96
CA THR A 424 -32.46 46.44 -6.33
C THR A 424 -33.84 47.04 -6.35
N VAL A 425 -34.74 46.39 -7.09
CA VAL A 425 -36.13 46.78 -7.23
C VAL A 425 -37.03 45.79 -6.49
N LEU A 426 -37.87 46.31 -5.58
CA LEU A 426 -38.90 45.55 -4.89
C LEU A 426 -40.19 45.57 -5.71
N SER A 427 -40.74 44.40 -6.03
CA SER A 427 -42.02 44.26 -6.70
C SER A 427 -43.04 43.55 -5.80
N SER A 428 -44.28 44.00 -5.82
CA SER A 428 -45.40 43.35 -5.13
C SER A 428 -45.95 42.14 -5.89
N THR A 429 -45.64 42.00 -7.19
CA THR A 429 -46.16 40.94 -8.04
C THR A 429 -45.28 39.68 -7.97
N PRO A 430 -45.80 38.53 -7.51
CA PRO A 430 -45.03 37.29 -7.48
C PRO A 430 -44.80 36.75 -8.89
N THR A 431 -43.58 36.29 -9.17
CA THR A 431 -43.24 35.62 -10.44
C THR A 431 -43.07 34.11 -10.21
N SER A 432 -43.42 33.29 -11.19
CA SER A 432 -43.34 31.82 -11.07
C SER A 432 -41.93 31.25 -11.22
N ILE A 433 -40.97 32.04 -11.73
CA ILE A 433 -39.61 31.58 -12.07
C ILE A 433 -38.62 32.13 -11.03
N THR A 434 -38.38 31.34 -9.99
CA THR A 434 -37.45 31.64 -8.89
C THR A 434 -36.16 30.84 -8.97
N THR A 435 -36.17 29.74 -9.72
CA THR A 435 -35.00 28.91 -9.98
C THR A 435 -34.30 29.37 -11.25
N PRO A 436 -32.95 29.40 -11.27
CA PRO A 436 -32.22 29.74 -12.47
C PRO A 436 -32.52 28.70 -13.56
N ARG A 437 -32.96 29.17 -14.73
CA ARG A 437 -33.18 28.32 -15.90
C ARG A 437 -31.84 27.87 -16.47
N SER A 438 -31.82 26.69 -17.07
CA SER A 438 -30.62 26.10 -17.68
C SER A 438 -30.23 26.75 -19.02
N ASP A 439 -31.04 27.70 -19.53
CA ASP A 439 -30.84 28.28 -20.86
C ASP A 439 -29.66 29.25 -20.89
N PRO A 440 -28.63 29.02 -21.74
CA PRO A 440 -27.43 29.86 -21.81
C PRO A 440 -27.69 31.25 -22.42
N SER A 441 -28.88 31.48 -22.99
CA SER A 441 -29.29 32.76 -23.57
C SER A 441 -29.88 33.73 -22.54
N GLN A 442 -30.10 33.30 -21.29
CA GLN A 442 -30.70 34.13 -20.24
C GLN A 442 -29.68 34.46 -19.13
N PRO A 443 -29.70 35.69 -18.58
CA PRO A 443 -28.86 36.06 -17.45
C PRO A 443 -29.28 35.34 -16.16
N VAL A 444 -28.30 34.96 -15.34
CA VAL A 444 -28.54 34.41 -14.00
C VAL A 444 -28.44 35.54 -12.98
N PHE A 445 -29.48 35.69 -12.15
CA PHE A 445 -29.49 36.69 -11.09
C PHE A 445 -29.16 36.06 -9.74
N LEU A 446 -28.29 36.71 -8.97
CA LEU A 446 -27.87 36.30 -7.64
C LEU A 446 -28.11 37.45 -6.65
N VAL A 447 -28.52 37.14 -5.43
CA VAL A 447 -28.75 38.12 -4.36
C VAL A 447 -27.79 37.86 -3.21
N GLU A 448 -27.04 38.88 -2.84
CA GLU A 448 -26.22 38.91 -1.62
C GLU A 448 -26.95 39.69 -0.54
N LYS A 449 -27.35 38.98 0.52
CA LYS A 449 -28.01 39.56 1.72
C LYS A 449 -27.00 39.96 2.79
N GLU A 450 -25.73 39.60 2.60
CA GLU A 450 -24.66 39.72 3.59
C GLU A 450 -23.44 40.39 2.96
N VAL A 451 -22.80 41.28 3.72
CA VAL A 451 -21.49 41.84 3.38
C VAL A 451 -20.42 40.92 3.95
N LEU A 452 -19.56 40.38 3.09
CA LEU A 452 -18.43 39.56 3.48
C LEU A 452 -17.18 40.42 3.71
N ARG A 453 -16.62 40.36 4.91
CA ARG A 453 -15.27 40.89 5.21
C ARG A 453 -14.29 39.74 5.39
N ILE A 454 -13.12 39.83 4.75
CA ILE A 454 -12.09 38.79 4.78
C ILE A 454 -10.88 39.32 5.54
N THR A 455 -10.39 38.52 6.48
CA THR A 455 -9.13 38.76 7.20
C THR A 455 -8.22 37.56 7.01
N THR A 456 -6.90 37.74 7.17
CA THR A 456 -5.92 36.68 6.88
C THR A 456 -4.81 36.65 7.93
N THR A 457 -4.15 35.52 8.08
CA THR A 457 -2.98 35.35 8.97
C THR A 457 -1.70 36.03 8.46
N ARG A 458 -1.79 36.87 7.41
CA ARG A 458 -0.64 37.53 6.77
C ARG A 458 -0.03 38.64 7.62
N TRP A 459 -0.86 39.36 8.36
CA TRP A 459 -0.46 40.54 9.11
C TRP A 459 -0.19 40.20 10.58
N PRO A 460 0.74 40.90 11.26
CA PRO A 460 0.84 40.79 12.71
C PRO A 460 -0.47 41.28 13.35
N LEU A 461 -0.75 40.89 14.58
CA LEU A 461 -1.99 41.25 15.28
C LEU A 461 -3.27 40.65 14.66
N TRP A 462 -3.15 39.65 13.77
CA TRP A 462 -4.31 39.05 13.11
C TRP A 462 -5.32 38.46 14.10
N ARG A 463 -4.89 37.99 15.28
CA ARG A 463 -5.79 37.50 16.34
C ARG A 463 -6.67 38.62 16.93
N TRP A 464 -6.10 39.81 17.13
CA TRP A 464 -6.84 40.99 17.60
C TRP A 464 -7.73 41.56 16.51
N ILE A 465 -7.26 41.60 15.27
CA ILE A 465 -8.08 41.99 14.11
C ILE A 465 -9.28 41.05 13.98
N ASN A 466 -9.07 39.74 14.11
CA ASN A 466 -10.15 38.75 14.12
C ASN A 466 -11.13 38.97 15.29
N TYR A 467 -10.63 39.26 16.49
CA TYR A 467 -11.47 39.62 17.63
C TYR A 467 -12.36 40.83 17.29
N CYS A 468 -11.79 41.94 16.82
CA CYS A 468 -12.53 43.15 16.45
C CYS A 468 -13.58 42.88 15.37
N HIS A 469 -13.23 42.14 14.31
CA HIS A 469 -14.18 41.78 13.25
C HIS A 469 -15.26 40.81 13.71
N ARG A 470 -14.95 39.88 14.61
CA ARG A 470 -15.93 38.98 15.24
C ARG A 470 -16.91 39.75 16.09
N THR A 471 -16.42 40.63 16.97
CA THR A 471 -17.25 41.51 17.80
C THR A 471 -18.14 42.37 16.91
N TRP A 472 -17.58 43.01 15.87
CA TRP A 472 -18.37 43.77 14.91
C TRP A 472 -19.47 42.93 14.28
N ALA A 473 -19.12 41.81 13.63
CA ALA A 473 -20.08 40.99 12.91
C ALA A 473 -21.19 40.45 13.82
N TRP A 474 -20.85 39.96 15.01
CA TRP A 474 -21.81 39.41 15.94
C TRP A 474 -22.70 40.48 16.57
N THR A 475 -22.17 41.66 16.89
CA THR A 475 -22.99 42.77 17.40
C THR A 475 -24.03 43.20 16.38
N TRP A 476 -23.64 43.44 15.12
CA TRP A 476 -24.58 43.85 14.07
C TRP A 476 -25.60 42.76 13.72
N ASN A 477 -25.19 41.49 13.72
CA ASN A 477 -26.11 40.37 13.47
C ASN A 477 -27.07 40.13 14.64
N ALA A 478 -26.61 40.29 15.89
CA ALA A 478 -27.46 40.20 17.07
C ALA A 478 -28.47 41.36 17.12
N MET A 479 -28.03 42.59 16.83
CA MET A 479 -28.93 43.74 16.70
C MET A 479 -29.96 43.53 15.58
N PHE A 480 -29.56 42.95 14.45
CA PHE A 480 -30.50 42.60 13.38
C PHE A 480 -31.52 41.54 13.82
N LEU A 481 -31.05 40.44 14.42
CA LEU A 481 -31.91 39.35 14.85
C LEU A 481 -32.91 39.80 15.93
N PHE A 482 -32.40 40.41 17.01
CA PHE A 482 -33.21 40.79 18.16
C PHE A 482 -33.93 42.14 17.98
N GLY A 483 -33.40 43.05 17.16
CA GLY A 483 -33.99 44.37 16.91
C GLY A 483 -34.92 44.43 15.70
N VAL A 484 -34.70 43.57 14.69
CA VAL A 484 -35.49 43.57 13.45
C VAL A 484 -36.30 42.28 13.30
N VAL A 485 -35.65 41.11 13.30
CA VAL A 485 -36.32 39.84 12.95
C VAL A 485 -37.36 39.42 13.98
N VAL A 486 -37.00 39.38 15.27
CA VAL A 486 -37.92 38.96 16.33
C VAL A 486 -39.11 39.94 16.51
N PRO A 487 -38.91 41.26 16.67
CA PRO A 487 -40.03 42.18 16.93
C PRO A 487 -40.89 42.52 15.69
N TRP A 488 -40.43 42.26 14.46
CA TRP A 488 -41.15 42.65 13.23
C TRP A 488 -41.43 41.52 12.22
N CYS A 489 -40.61 40.48 12.18
CA CYS A 489 -40.72 39.40 11.19
C CYS A 489 -41.21 38.07 11.79
N SER A 490 -41.22 37.92 13.11
CA SER A 490 -41.63 36.70 13.81
C SER A 490 -43.16 36.52 13.86
N PRO A 491 -43.68 35.28 13.96
CA PRO A 491 -45.08 35.01 14.25
C PRO A 491 -45.54 35.44 15.67
N VAL A 492 -44.60 35.84 16.54
CA VAL A 492 -44.85 36.35 17.89
C VAL A 492 -44.12 37.69 18.02
N SER A 493 -44.71 38.71 17.40
CA SER A 493 -44.07 40.01 17.15
C SER A 493 -45.08 41.14 17.33
N PHE A 494 -44.60 42.39 17.46
CA PHE A 494 -45.48 43.56 17.45
C PHE A 494 -46.27 43.65 16.15
N ARG A 495 -45.64 43.33 15.02
CA ARG A 495 -46.31 43.33 13.72
C ARG A 495 -47.41 42.27 13.64
N ALA A 496 -47.19 41.07 14.19
CA ALA A 496 -48.22 40.02 14.22
C ALA A 496 -49.41 40.35 15.13
N LEU A 497 -49.21 41.21 16.13
CA LEU A 497 -50.25 41.69 17.02
C LEU A 497 -51.12 42.77 16.38
N PHE A 498 -50.51 43.78 15.74
CA PHE A 498 -51.22 44.96 15.24
C PHE A 498 -51.66 44.87 13.77
N CYS A 499 -51.06 43.98 12.97
CA CYS A 499 -51.42 43.85 11.56
C CYS A 499 -52.69 43.00 11.41
N ILE A 500 -53.65 43.47 10.61
CA ILE A 500 -54.92 42.76 10.36
C ILE A 500 -54.68 41.59 9.39
N GLU A 501 -53.95 41.85 8.31
CA GLU A 501 -53.66 40.87 7.27
C GLU A 501 -52.37 40.08 7.56
N PRO A 502 -52.30 38.79 7.19
CA PRO A 502 -51.07 38.03 7.26
C PRO A 502 -50.00 38.66 6.35
N PHE A 503 -48.76 38.72 6.82
CA PHE A 503 -47.65 39.34 6.10
C PHE A 503 -46.60 38.31 5.69
N MET A 504 -45.75 38.67 4.72
CA MET A 504 -44.65 37.85 4.21
C MET A 504 -43.33 38.59 4.52
N PRO A 505 -42.55 38.14 5.53
CA PRO A 505 -41.30 38.79 5.94
C PRO A 505 -40.13 38.51 4.99
N ASP A 506 -40.12 37.38 4.28
CA ASP A 506 -39.03 37.02 3.38
C ASP A 506 -39.30 37.48 1.94
N LEU A 507 -38.21 37.81 1.24
CA LEU A 507 -38.22 38.15 -0.18
C LEU A 507 -37.46 37.09 -0.99
N GLU A 508 -38.02 36.74 -2.14
CA GLU A 508 -37.48 35.86 -3.17
C GLU A 508 -37.02 36.68 -4.39
N LEU A 509 -35.98 36.19 -5.07
CA LEU A 509 -35.44 36.80 -6.29
C LEU A 509 -36.14 36.22 -7.52
N SER A 510 -36.64 37.09 -8.40
CA SER A 510 -37.10 36.71 -9.73
C SER A 510 -35.92 36.51 -10.68
N GLN A 511 -35.85 35.36 -11.33
CA GLN A 511 -34.81 35.08 -12.33
C GLN A 511 -35.14 35.68 -13.71
N VAL A 512 -36.32 36.27 -13.88
CA VAL A 512 -36.73 36.90 -15.15
C VAL A 512 -36.20 38.33 -15.23
N ASN A 513 -36.32 39.08 -14.12
CA ASN A 513 -36.09 40.53 -14.12
C ASN A 513 -35.01 40.97 -13.11
N GLY A 514 -34.55 40.06 -12.24
CA GLY A 514 -33.70 40.40 -11.09
C GLY A 514 -34.43 41.15 -9.96
N THR A 515 -35.76 41.30 -10.03
CA THR A 515 -36.55 41.98 -8.98
C THR A 515 -36.85 41.07 -7.80
N LEU A 516 -36.91 41.65 -6.60
CA LEU A 516 -37.26 40.96 -5.36
C LEU A 516 -38.77 41.03 -5.10
N PHE A 517 -39.41 39.91 -4.76
CA PHE A 517 -40.84 39.88 -4.44
C PHE A 517 -41.14 39.06 -3.17
N PRO A 518 -42.26 39.29 -2.47
CA PRO A 518 -42.60 38.59 -1.23
C PRO A 518 -42.76 37.07 -1.43
N ARG A 519 -42.10 36.30 -0.57
CA ARG A 519 -42.11 34.84 -0.61
C ARG A 519 -43.42 34.30 -0.06
N LYS A 520 -44.24 33.67 -0.91
CA LYS A 520 -45.53 33.08 -0.51
C LYS A 520 -45.41 31.99 0.56
N SER A 521 -44.29 31.28 0.63
CA SER A 521 -44.07 30.26 1.67
C SER A 521 -43.68 30.84 3.05
N SER A 522 -43.37 32.14 3.13
CA SER A 522 -42.98 32.81 4.39
C SER A 522 -44.16 33.42 5.16
N VAL A 523 -45.41 33.15 4.75
CA VAL A 523 -46.60 33.77 5.34
C VAL A 523 -46.67 33.56 6.85
N THR A 524 -46.63 34.66 7.59
CA THR A 524 -46.80 34.69 9.04
C THR A 524 -48.22 35.11 9.41
N SER A 525 -48.86 34.33 10.27
CA SER A 525 -50.24 34.60 10.72
C SER A 525 -50.29 35.65 11.82
N THR A 526 -51.20 36.61 11.67
CA THR A 526 -51.53 37.65 12.67
C THR A 526 -52.57 37.16 13.66
N LEU A 527 -52.80 37.91 14.75
CA LEU A 527 -53.89 37.63 15.69
C LEU A 527 -55.24 37.50 14.97
N CYS A 528 -55.59 38.47 14.13
CA CYS A 528 -56.83 38.45 13.34
C CYS A 528 -56.89 37.25 12.39
N SER A 529 -55.78 36.93 11.70
CA SER A 529 -55.71 35.75 10.84
C SER A 529 -55.86 34.44 11.63
N ARG A 530 -55.31 34.35 12.85
CA ARG A 530 -55.43 33.17 13.71
C ARG A 530 -56.85 32.99 14.26
N LEU A 531 -57.50 34.09 14.65
CA LEU A 531 -58.91 34.08 15.04
C LEU A 531 -59.81 33.66 13.88
N ASN A 532 -59.58 34.20 12.68
CA ASN A 532 -60.30 33.78 11.47
C ASN A 532 -60.04 32.31 11.11
N ALA A 533 -58.81 31.82 11.27
CA ALA A 533 -58.47 30.42 11.07
C ALA A 533 -59.16 29.50 12.11
N LEU A 534 -59.24 29.93 13.37
CA LEU A 534 -59.96 29.22 14.44
C LEU A 534 -61.44 29.09 14.10
N TRP A 535 -62.09 30.19 13.69
CA TRP A 535 -63.50 30.17 13.29
C TRP A 535 -63.76 29.38 12.01
N ARG A 536 -62.85 29.42 11.04
CA ARG A 536 -62.90 28.53 9.85
C ARG A 536 -62.74 27.07 10.24
N HIS A 537 -61.85 26.74 11.17
CA HIS A 537 -61.69 25.39 11.70
C HIS A 537 -62.94 24.91 12.43
N ILE A 538 -63.58 25.77 13.23
CA ILE A 538 -64.85 25.48 13.91
C ILE A 538 -65.97 25.21 12.89
N SER A 539 -66.08 26.05 11.86
CA SER A 539 -67.02 25.86 10.75
C SER A 539 -66.76 24.54 10.02
N LYS A 540 -65.50 24.23 9.68
CA LYS A 540 -65.11 22.98 9.03
C LYS A 540 -65.32 21.75 9.92
N SER A 541 -65.08 21.84 11.23
CA SER A 541 -65.34 20.73 12.15
C SER A 541 -66.83 20.44 12.31
N ARG A 542 -67.67 21.47 12.17
CA ARG A 542 -69.12 21.32 12.13
C ARG A 542 -69.55 20.68 10.82
N THR A 543 -69.13 21.19 9.67
CA THR A 543 -69.52 20.62 8.37
C THR A 543 -69.06 19.17 8.27
N HIS A 544 -67.85 18.86 8.72
CA HIS A 544 -67.32 17.50 8.77
C HIS A 544 -68.12 16.55 9.69
N PHE A 545 -68.62 17.04 10.83
CA PHE A 545 -69.52 16.26 11.68
C PHE A 545 -70.88 16.00 11.02
N GLU A 546 -71.42 17.00 10.30
CA GLU A 546 -72.69 16.87 9.58
C GLU A 546 -72.57 15.96 8.35
N THR A 547 -71.42 15.96 7.66
CA THR A 547 -71.17 15.12 6.47
C THR A 547 -70.78 13.68 6.78
N LYS A 548 -70.37 13.36 8.01
CA LYS A 548 -70.02 11.99 8.39
C LYS A 548 -71.28 11.12 8.59
N PRO A 549 -71.33 9.89 8.05
CA PRO A 549 -72.46 8.98 8.28
C PRO A 549 -72.57 8.61 9.77
N ASP A 550 -73.80 8.35 10.24
CA ASP A 550 -74.06 8.01 11.66
C ASP A 550 -73.56 6.61 12.00
N THR A 551 -72.45 6.53 12.74
CA THR A 551 -71.88 5.27 13.24
C THR A 551 -71.77 5.24 14.77
N GLY A 552 -72.43 6.17 15.47
CA GLY A 552 -72.32 6.35 16.92
C GLY A 552 -73.45 5.69 17.71
N PHE A 553 -73.15 5.25 18.93
CA PHE A 553 -74.10 4.63 19.89
C PHE A 553 -75.26 5.55 20.31
N ILE A 554 -75.11 6.88 20.16
CA ILE A 554 -76.14 7.90 20.41
C ILE A 554 -76.45 8.60 19.09
N GLY A 555 -77.71 8.59 18.68
CA GLY A 555 -78.15 9.19 17.41
C GLY A 555 -77.81 10.68 17.26
N LYS A 556 -77.70 11.14 16.02
CA LYS A 556 -77.23 12.48 15.63
C LYS A 556 -77.98 13.66 16.26
N GLY A 557 -79.20 13.44 16.78
CA GLY A 557 -80.01 14.48 17.43
C GLY A 557 -79.34 15.08 18.68
N MET A 558 -78.97 14.24 19.66
CA MET A 558 -78.38 14.71 20.92
C MET A 558 -76.90 15.05 20.79
N THR A 559 -76.15 14.30 19.97
CA THR A 559 -74.74 14.58 19.68
C THR A 559 -74.55 15.88 18.91
N ARG A 560 -75.54 16.35 18.11
CA ARG A 560 -75.50 17.67 17.46
C ARG A 560 -75.51 18.83 18.46
N HIS A 561 -76.24 18.73 19.57
CA HIS A 561 -76.23 19.76 20.62
C HIS A 561 -74.90 19.77 21.38
N LEU A 562 -74.37 18.59 21.75
CA LEU A 562 -73.05 18.49 22.37
C LEU A 562 -71.92 18.99 21.47
N ASN A 563 -71.98 18.68 20.16
CA ASN A 563 -71.00 19.17 19.20
C ASN A 563 -71.11 20.69 18.98
N ARG A 564 -72.30 21.28 19.06
CA ARG A 564 -72.49 22.75 19.05
C ARG A 564 -71.87 23.39 20.29
N VAL A 565 -72.12 22.84 21.47
CA VAL A 565 -71.53 23.32 22.73
C VAL A 565 -70.01 23.19 22.69
N TRP A 566 -69.47 22.04 22.29
CA TRP A 566 -68.04 21.80 22.19
C TRP A 566 -67.35 22.74 21.19
N ASN A 567 -67.94 22.96 20.00
CA ASN A 567 -67.29 23.78 18.97
C ASN A 567 -67.47 25.29 19.20
N TYR A 568 -68.62 25.77 19.67
CA TYR A 568 -68.85 27.21 19.85
C TYR A 568 -68.45 27.71 21.25
N ILE A 569 -68.67 26.92 22.31
CA ILE A 569 -68.35 27.34 23.69
C ILE A 569 -66.91 26.94 24.04
N VAL A 570 -66.57 25.64 23.95
CA VAL A 570 -65.25 25.18 24.37
C VAL A 570 -64.16 25.56 23.37
N LYS A 571 -64.34 25.35 22.06
CA LYS A 571 -63.32 25.76 21.07
C LYS A 571 -63.43 27.23 20.65
N GLY A 572 -64.66 27.74 20.49
CA GLY A 572 -64.93 29.10 20.06
C GLY A 572 -64.67 30.11 21.17
N LEU A 573 -65.53 30.17 22.19
CA LEU A 573 -65.44 31.16 23.26
C LEU A 573 -64.13 31.05 24.05
N LEU A 574 -63.78 29.87 24.57
CA LEU A 574 -62.53 29.71 25.35
C LEU A 574 -61.29 29.88 24.47
N GLY A 575 -61.30 29.37 23.24
CA GLY A 575 -60.18 29.51 22.31
C GLY A 575 -59.96 30.95 21.85
N THR A 576 -61.02 31.69 21.54
CA THR A 576 -60.94 33.12 21.22
C THR A 576 -60.45 33.91 22.43
N LEU A 577 -61.01 33.69 23.61
CA LEU A 577 -60.58 34.32 24.86
C LEU A 577 -59.08 34.09 25.14
N LEU A 578 -58.61 32.84 25.00
CA LEU A 578 -57.22 32.46 25.20
C LEU A 578 -56.30 33.18 24.21
N TRP A 579 -56.64 33.20 22.92
CA TRP A 579 -55.85 33.92 21.91
C TRP A 579 -55.88 35.44 22.11
N THR A 580 -57.00 36.03 22.52
CA THR A 580 -57.08 37.48 22.74
C THR A 580 -56.40 37.96 24.01
N VAL A 581 -56.23 37.10 25.03
CA VAL A 581 -55.58 37.47 26.30
C VAL A 581 -54.11 37.08 26.30
N LEU A 582 -53.77 35.84 25.96
CA LEU A 582 -52.42 35.31 26.12
C LEU A 582 -51.48 35.80 25.01
N PHE A 583 -51.95 35.87 23.76
CA PHE A 583 -51.09 36.20 22.62
C PHE A 583 -50.55 37.65 22.65
N PRO A 584 -51.35 38.69 22.97
CA PRO A 584 -50.82 40.05 23.10
C PRO A 584 -49.75 40.17 24.19
N VAL A 585 -49.98 39.53 25.36
CA VAL A 585 -49.02 39.51 26.46
C VAL A 585 -47.71 38.88 26.03
N ILE A 586 -47.76 37.71 25.39
CA ILE A 586 -46.57 37.03 24.88
C ILE A 586 -45.86 37.89 23.81
N CYS A 587 -46.58 38.48 22.86
CA CYS A 587 -45.99 39.32 21.81
C CYS A 587 -45.28 40.55 22.39
N ILE A 588 -45.90 41.22 23.36
CA ILE A 588 -45.33 42.41 24.01
C ILE A 588 -44.10 42.03 24.83
N VAL A 589 -44.18 40.99 25.66
CA VAL A 589 -43.05 40.56 26.50
C VAL A 589 -41.87 40.13 25.64
N ILE A 590 -42.08 39.25 24.66
CA ILE A 590 -41.00 38.72 23.82
C ILE A 590 -40.38 39.82 22.95
N SER A 591 -41.21 40.68 22.32
CA SER A 591 -40.69 41.75 21.46
C SER A 591 -39.97 42.83 22.26
N SER A 592 -40.49 43.21 23.43
CA SER A 592 -39.84 44.21 24.31
C SER A 592 -38.53 43.69 24.88
N PHE A 593 -38.52 42.44 25.35
CA PHE A 593 -37.29 41.79 25.83
C PHE A 593 -36.26 41.67 24.71
N SER A 594 -36.68 41.32 23.50
CA SER A 594 -35.80 41.22 22.33
C SER A 594 -35.18 42.58 21.99
N ILE A 595 -35.95 43.67 21.96
CA ILE A 595 -35.42 45.02 21.72
C ILE A 595 -34.45 45.43 22.84
N PHE A 596 -34.75 45.11 24.10
CA PHE A 596 -33.84 45.37 25.21
C PHE A 596 -32.49 44.64 25.04
N VAL A 597 -32.50 43.37 24.62
CA VAL A 597 -31.29 42.61 24.30
C VAL A 597 -30.54 43.22 23.11
N ALA A 598 -31.25 43.73 22.10
CA ALA A 598 -30.65 44.39 20.94
C ALA A 598 -29.94 45.70 21.30
N VAL A 599 -30.59 46.58 22.07
CA VAL A 599 -30.00 47.86 22.52
C VAL A 599 -28.78 47.63 23.41
N THR A 600 -28.83 46.61 24.27
CA THR A 600 -27.72 46.27 25.15
C THR A 600 -26.60 45.49 24.46
N ALA A 601 -26.79 45.04 23.20
CA ALA A 601 -25.82 44.22 22.46
C ALA A 601 -24.45 44.88 22.30
N ILE A 602 -24.40 46.21 22.16
CA ILE A 602 -23.14 46.96 22.05
C ILE A 602 -22.29 46.82 23.33
N VAL A 603 -22.92 46.60 24.48
CA VAL A 603 -22.24 46.48 25.78
C VAL A 603 -21.85 45.04 26.08
N TRP A 604 -22.76 44.08 25.96
CA TRP A 604 -22.48 42.69 26.37
C TRP A 604 -21.73 41.88 25.30
N MET A 605 -21.89 42.20 24.00
CA MET A 605 -21.24 41.43 22.93
C MET A 605 -19.70 41.55 22.92
N PRO A 606 -19.09 42.74 23.14
CA PRO A 606 -17.64 42.84 23.30
C PRO A 606 -17.11 42.04 24.48
N VAL A 607 -17.83 42.02 25.61
CA VAL A 607 -17.47 41.23 26.79
C VAL A 607 -17.56 39.73 26.49
N PHE A 608 -18.65 39.29 25.87
CA PHE A 608 -18.84 37.89 25.47
C PHE A 608 -17.76 37.40 24.50
N THR A 609 -17.48 38.19 23.45
CA THR A 609 -16.44 37.87 22.47
C THR A 609 -15.03 37.94 23.05
N PHE A 610 -14.80 38.77 24.07
CA PHE A 610 -13.52 38.83 24.80
C PHE A 610 -13.32 37.61 25.68
N LEU A 611 -14.35 37.19 26.43
CA LEU A 611 -14.35 35.93 27.17
C LEU A 611 -14.11 34.74 26.23
N LEU A 612 -14.74 34.75 25.05
CA LEU A 612 -14.49 33.78 24.00
C LEU A 612 -13.02 33.83 23.53
N HIS A 613 -12.45 35.01 23.32
CA HIS A 613 -11.06 35.16 22.91
C HIS A 613 -10.09 34.58 23.96
N ILE A 614 -10.33 34.83 25.24
CA ILE A 614 -9.58 34.23 26.36
C ILE A 614 -9.76 32.70 26.36
N PHE A 615 -10.99 32.21 26.18
CA PHE A 615 -11.26 30.78 26.07
C PHE A 615 -10.48 30.14 24.91
N MET A 616 -10.42 30.81 23.75
CA MET A 616 -9.66 30.30 22.60
C MET A 616 -8.15 30.25 22.84
N ALA A 617 -7.63 31.23 23.58
CA ALA A 617 -6.21 31.25 23.96
C ALA A 617 -5.86 30.13 24.95
N VAL A 618 -6.71 29.89 25.95
CA VAL A 618 -6.39 29.00 27.09
C VAL A 618 -6.84 27.55 26.87
N ILE A 619 -8.04 27.32 26.36
CA ILE A 619 -8.68 25.99 26.34
C ILE A 619 -8.62 25.36 24.94
N TYR A 620 -9.15 26.03 23.92
CA TYR A 620 -9.28 25.46 22.58
C TYR A 620 -9.13 26.49 21.47
N ASP A 621 -8.04 26.43 20.69
CA ASP A 621 -7.74 27.42 19.66
C ASP A 621 -8.52 27.17 18.34
N LEU A 622 -9.74 27.71 18.26
CA LEU A 622 -10.56 27.69 17.02
C LEU A 622 -9.88 28.39 15.84
N ASP A 623 -9.05 29.39 16.13
CA ASP A 623 -8.39 30.23 15.14
C ASP A 623 -7.00 29.69 14.76
N SER A 624 -6.66 28.46 15.19
CA SER A 624 -5.39 27.80 14.87
C SER A 624 -5.10 27.83 13.35
N PRO A 625 -3.91 28.31 12.93
CA PRO A 625 -3.59 28.50 11.51
C PRO A 625 -3.19 27.19 10.81
N ASP A 626 -2.67 26.20 11.54
CA ASP A 626 -2.15 24.95 10.98
C ASP A 626 -2.82 23.74 11.67
N PRO A 627 -3.43 22.80 10.91
CA PRO A 627 -4.09 21.63 11.48
C PRO A 627 -3.12 20.65 12.19
N SER A 628 -1.81 20.76 11.95
CA SER A 628 -0.81 19.91 12.61
C SER A 628 -0.50 20.33 14.06
N ARG A 629 -0.86 21.56 14.45
CA ARG A 629 -0.64 22.06 15.81
C ARG A 629 -1.69 21.51 16.77
N ASN A 630 -1.27 21.29 18.01
CA ASN A 630 -2.21 20.99 19.08
C ASN A 630 -3.15 22.18 19.29
N LYS A 631 -4.46 21.90 19.35
CA LYS A 631 -5.50 22.91 19.53
C LYS A 631 -5.91 23.06 20.99
N TYR A 632 -5.63 22.06 21.81
CA TYR A 632 -6.06 22.03 23.21
C TYR A 632 -4.94 22.55 24.12
N PHE A 633 -5.29 23.41 25.07
CA PHE A 633 -4.39 23.92 26.10
C PHE A 633 -3.05 24.48 25.55
N SER A 634 -3.13 25.27 24.47
CA SER A 634 -1.97 25.79 23.72
C SER A 634 -0.99 26.59 24.60
N VAL A 635 -1.51 27.40 25.53
CA VAL A 635 -0.70 28.17 26.50
C VAL A 635 0.02 27.24 27.48
N LEU A 636 -0.69 26.24 28.01
CA LEU A 636 -0.13 25.27 28.97
C LEU A 636 0.99 24.46 28.31
N GLU A 637 0.79 24.01 27.06
CA GLU A 637 1.84 23.33 26.30
C GLU A 637 3.07 24.22 26.09
N ALA A 638 2.87 25.48 25.72
CA ALA A 638 3.99 26.41 25.52
C ALA A 638 4.79 26.64 26.81
N ILE A 639 4.11 26.90 27.93
CA ILE A 639 4.76 27.21 29.21
C ILE A 639 5.34 25.95 29.86
N VAL A 640 4.53 24.93 30.09
CA VAL A 640 4.94 23.75 30.88
C VAL A 640 5.84 22.85 30.05
N TRP A 641 5.44 22.53 28.81
CA TRP A 641 6.17 21.55 28.02
C TRP A 641 7.39 22.15 27.30
N ASN A 642 7.19 23.22 26.54
CA ASN A 642 8.28 23.77 25.70
C ASN A 642 9.28 24.62 26.50
N ILE A 643 8.80 25.50 27.39
CA ILE A 643 9.67 26.40 28.16
C ILE A 643 10.20 25.71 29.41
N LEU A 644 9.34 25.25 30.32
CA LEU A 644 9.77 24.72 31.62
C LEU A 644 10.48 23.37 31.48
N ILE A 645 9.82 22.36 30.91
CA ILE A 645 10.36 21.01 30.82
C ILE A 645 11.50 20.94 29.77
N GLN A 646 11.23 21.32 28.53
CA GLN A 646 12.24 21.22 27.45
C GLN A 646 13.25 22.37 27.46
N GLY A 647 12.88 23.57 27.85
CA GLY A 647 13.75 24.75 27.82
C GLY A 647 14.63 24.89 29.06
N CYS A 648 14.10 24.66 30.26
CA CYS A 648 14.82 24.88 31.53
C CYS A 648 15.34 23.59 32.18
N VAL A 649 14.48 22.57 32.34
CA VAL A 649 14.86 21.32 33.03
C VAL A 649 15.78 20.44 32.16
N GLN A 650 15.46 20.28 30.88
CA GLN A 650 16.23 19.45 29.95
C GLN A 650 17.72 19.85 29.81
N PRO A 651 18.14 21.12 29.64
CA PRO A 651 19.56 21.45 29.49
C PRO A 651 20.34 21.21 30.78
N ILE A 652 19.76 21.49 31.95
CA ILE A 652 20.37 21.18 33.25
C ILE A 652 20.60 19.68 33.36
N ALA A 653 19.57 18.87 33.08
CA ALA A 653 19.67 17.41 33.12
C ALA A 653 20.66 16.88 32.05
N ALA A 654 20.68 17.46 30.86
CA ALA A 654 21.57 17.06 29.77
C ALA A 654 23.04 17.35 30.10
N VAL A 655 23.35 18.53 30.65
CA VAL A 655 24.70 18.90 31.10
C VAL A 655 25.14 18.04 32.28
N LEU A 656 24.28 17.83 33.28
CA LEU A 656 24.57 16.93 34.41
C LEU A 656 24.91 15.51 33.91
N VAL A 657 24.12 14.97 32.98
CA VAL A 657 24.38 13.65 32.42
C VAL A 657 25.68 13.64 31.60
N ALA A 658 25.96 14.68 30.81
CA ALA A 658 27.15 14.76 29.97
C ALA A 658 28.45 14.93 30.77
N CYS A 659 28.45 15.79 31.78
CA CYS A 659 29.64 16.22 32.52
C CYS A 659 29.90 15.41 33.79
N ILE A 660 28.86 14.81 34.41
CA ILE A 660 29.01 14.07 35.67
C ILE A 660 28.75 12.58 35.45
N VAL A 661 27.54 12.22 35.01
CA VAL A 661 27.13 10.80 34.95
C VAL A 661 27.96 10.01 33.94
N CYS A 662 28.17 10.54 32.71
CA CYS A 662 28.93 9.84 31.69
C CYS A 662 30.40 9.62 32.09
N PRO A 663 31.16 10.61 32.60
CA PRO A 663 32.52 10.40 33.08
C PRO A 663 32.62 9.42 34.25
N VAL A 664 31.72 9.50 35.24
CA VAL A 664 31.70 8.57 36.38
C VAL A 664 31.47 7.13 35.92
N ILE A 665 30.47 6.89 35.06
CA ILE A 665 30.21 5.56 34.49
C ILE A 665 31.42 5.08 33.69
N THR A 666 32.04 5.96 32.91
CA THR A 666 33.23 5.63 32.11
C THR A 666 34.39 5.17 33.00
N LEU A 667 34.65 5.89 34.09
CA LEU A 667 35.71 5.57 35.05
C LEU A 667 35.45 4.22 35.72
N ILE A 668 34.20 3.97 36.15
CA ILE A 668 33.81 2.68 36.75
C ILE A 668 34.03 1.53 35.77
N ILE A 669 33.57 1.65 34.52
CA ILE A 669 33.73 0.61 33.50
C ILE A 669 35.22 0.37 33.19
N LEU A 670 36.02 1.44 33.10
CA LEU A 670 37.45 1.34 32.85
C LEU A 670 38.17 0.65 34.01
N ALA A 671 37.85 1.01 35.26
CA ALA A 671 38.42 0.38 36.44
C ALA A 671 38.09 -1.12 36.51
N ILE A 672 36.82 -1.49 36.25
CA ILE A 672 36.39 -2.90 36.19
C ILE A 672 37.05 -3.63 35.02
N GLY A 673 37.15 -3.02 33.84
CA GLY A 673 37.75 -3.64 32.66
C GLY A 673 39.25 -3.91 32.82
N VAL A 674 40.01 -2.93 33.33
CA VAL A 674 41.45 -3.05 33.58
C VAL A 674 41.74 -4.04 34.71
N SER A 675 41.00 -3.97 35.82
CA SER A 675 41.16 -4.92 36.93
C SER A 675 40.82 -6.35 36.49
N ARG A 676 39.72 -6.54 35.77
CA ARG A 676 39.33 -7.85 35.21
C ARG A 676 40.39 -8.39 34.24
N TYR A 677 40.95 -7.55 33.36
CA TYR A 677 42.01 -7.94 32.45
C TYR A 677 43.30 -8.32 33.19
N GLY A 678 43.71 -7.53 34.19
CA GLY A 678 44.89 -7.79 35.01
C GLY A 678 44.78 -9.09 35.81
N VAL A 679 43.67 -9.28 36.52
CA VAL A 679 43.38 -10.53 37.25
C VAL A 679 43.33 -11.72 36.29
N ARG A 680 42.72 -11.55 35.11
CA ARG A 680 42.65 -12.62 34.12
C ARG A 680 44.01 -12.98 33.54
N LEU A 681 44.86 -12.00 33.25
CA LEU A 681 46.21 -12.23 32.74
C LEU A 681 47.07 -12.97 33.77
N ALA A 682 46.97 -12.56 35.04
CA ALA A 682 47.64 -13.24 36.15
C ALA A 682 47.13 -14.68 36.32
N TRP A 683 45.82 -14.90 36.24
CA TRP A 683 45.21 -16.23 36.30
C TRP A 683 45.64 -17.12 35.13
N ASP A 684 45.54 -16.65 33.88
CA ASP A 684 45.91 -17.42 32.70
C ASP A 684 47.42 -17.72 32.70
N ALA A 685 48.27 -16.79 33.14
CA ALA A 685 49.71 -17.04 33.28
C ALA A 685 50.00 -18.11 34.35
N MET A 686 49.34 -18.00 35.51
CA MET A 686 49.48 -18.97 36.61
C MET A 686 49.02 -20.36 36.17
N VAL A 687 47.82 -20.49 35.61
CA VAL A 687 47.26 -21.78 35.15
C VAL A 687 48.08 -22.36 34.00
N PHE A 688 48.55 -21.54 33.07
CA PHE A 688 49.39 -22.00 31.96
C PHE A 688 50.72 -22.58 32.45
N HIS A 689 51.45 -21.86 33.31
CA HIS A 689 52.78 -22.29 33.76
C HIS A 689 52.74 -23.41 34.81
N LEU A 690 51.73 -23.42 35.69
CA LEU A 690 51.62 -24.42 36.76
C LEU A 690 50.92 -25.70 36.31
N ILE A 691 49.86 -25.60 35.49
CA ILE A 691 48.99 -26.73 35.15
C ILE A 691 49.19 -27.16 33.69
N ILE A 692 48.88 -26.30 32.72
CA ILE A 692 48.74 -26.71 31.31
C ILE A 692 50.08 -27.06 30.67
N LYS A 693 51.14 -26.27 30.88
CA LYS A 693 52.47 -26.54 30.33
C LYS A 693 53.06 -27.87 30.84
N LYS A 694 52.77 -28.25 32.09
CA LYS A 694 53.32 -29.46 32.72
C LYS A 694 52.43 -30.70 32.55
N ARG A 695 51.12 -30.52 32.44
CA ARG A 695 50.12 -31.62 32.47
C ARG A 695 49.13 -31.64 31.30
N GLY A 696 49.23 -30.71 30.34
CA GLY A 696 48.34 -30.64 29.18
C GLY A 696 48.49 -31.87 28.26
N ARG A 697 47.36 -32.50 27.96
CA ARG A 697 47.26 -33.73 27.14
C ARG A 697 46.06 -33.63 26.20
N ILE A 698 46.05 -34.42 25.15
CA ILE A 698 44.99 -34.43 24.15
C ILE A 698 43.77 -35.21 24.69
N PRO A 699 42.57 -34.59 24.73
CA PRO A 699 41.34 -35.26 25.16
C PRO A 699 40.79 -36.19 24.07
N ALA A 700 40.21 -37.33 24.45
CA ALA A 700 39.56 -38.24 23.51
C ALA A 700 38.07 -37.89 23.24
N SER A 701 37.40 -37.24 24.18
CA SER A 701 35.98 -36.85 24.08
C SER A 701 35.72 -35.46 24.65
N ASP A 702 34.57 -34.88 24.31
CA ASP A 702 34.12 -33.63 24.92
C ASP A 702 33.97 -33.77 26.44
N SER A 703 34.34 -32.71 27.15
CA SER A 703 34.25 -32.60 28.59
C SER A 703 33.93 -31.16 28.97
N PHE A 704 33.58 -30.92 30.24
CA PHE A 704 33.39 -29.56 30.75
C PHE A 704 34.67 -28.71 30.63
N VAL A 705 35.85 -29.34 30.66
CA VAL A 705 37.15 -28.65 30.63
C VAL A 705 37.60 -28.34 29.20
N VAL A 706 37.32 -29.22 28.26
CA VAL A 706 37.66 -29.03 26.85
C VAL A 706 36.51 -29.52 25.97
N LYS A 707 36.04 -28.66 25.07
CA LYS A 707 34.91 -28.91 24.17
C LYS A 707 35.32 -28.69 22.72
N ARG A 708 34.96 -29.58 21.80
CA ARG A 708 35.10 -29.38 20.36
C ARG A 708 34.18 -28.23 19.92
N ILE A 709 34.72 -27.31 19.13
CA ILE A 709 33.95 -26.19 18.55
C ILE A 709 33.73 -26.43 17.05
N SER A 710 34.68 -27.11 16.41
CA SER A 710 34.61 -27.45 15.00
C SER A 710 35.37 -28.75 14.71
N GLY A 711 34.97 -29.43 13.65
CA GLY A 711 35.51 -30.70 13.19
C GLY A 711 34.40 -31.72 12.86
N PRO A 712 34.74 -32.82 12.18
CA PRO A 712 33.77 -33.79 11.68
C PRO A 712 32.93 -34.46 12.79
N GLY A 713 31.64 -34.69 12.54
CA GLY A 713 30.73 -35.36 13.50
C GLY A 713 30.22 -34.50 14.67
N LEU A 714 30.47 -33.18 14.68
CA LEU A 714 29.90 -32.23 15.66
C LEU A 714 28.65 -31.50 15.12
N ALA A 715 28.44 -31.50 13.80
CA ALA A 715 27.25 -30.97 13.16
C ALA A 715 26.08 -31.96 13.29
N ASN A 716 24.85 -31.46 13.41
CA ASN A 716 23.62 -32.27 13.40
C ASN A 716 23.29 -32.86 12.01
N ASP A 717 24.19 -32.69 11.05
CA ASP A 717 24.03 -32.97 9.63
C ASP A 717 24.57 -34.38 9.34
N TYR A 718 23.88 -35.36 9.91
CA TYR A 718 24.02 -36.76 9.51
C TYR A 718 22.85 -37.16 8.62
N TYR A 719 23.13 -38.07 7.69
CA TYR A 719 22.15 -38.64 6.77
C TYR A 719 21.95 -40.14 7.01
N TYR A 720 20.79 -40.65 6.65
CA TYR A 720 20.47 -42.07 6.68
C TYR A 720 20.58 -42.65 5.27
N GLN A 721 21.42 -43.66 5.09
CA GLN A 721 21.56 -44.38 3.83
C GLN A 721 20.60 -45.58 3.82
N ILE A 722 19.58 -45.53 2.96
CA ILE A 722 18.72 -46.69 2.70
C ILE A 722 19.34 -47.59 1.61
N LYS A 723 18.81 -48.80 1.46
CA LYS A 723 19.14 -49.66 0.31
C LYS A 723 18.17 -49.40 -0.86
N PRO A 724 18.58 -49.56 -2.13
CA PRO A 724 17.71 -49.34 -3.29
C PRO A 724 16.46 -50.23 -3.26
N GLU A 725 16.53 -51.44 -2.71
CA GLU A 725 15.40 -52.36 -2.59
C GLU A 725 14.31 -51.78 -1.67
N GLN A 726 14.72 -51.10 -0.59
CA GLN A 726 13.79 -50.42 0.33
C GLN A 726 13.13 -49.22 -0.34
N ALA A 727 13.87 -48.49 -1.18
CA ALA A 727 13.34 -47.37 -1.96
C ALA A 727 12.27 -47.87 -2.94
N LEU A 728 12.55 -48.95 -3.67
CA LEU A 728 11.60 -49.55 -4.62
C LEU A 728 10.37 -50.14 -3.92
N ALA A 729 10.53 -50.76 -2.76
CA ALA A 729 9.39 -51.22 -1.95
C ALA A 729 8.51 -50.05 -1.48
N SER A 730 9.11 -48.93 -1.07
CA SER A 730 8.35 -47.73 -0.69
C SER A 730 7.65 -47.08 -1.89
N LEU A 731 8.24 -47.18 -3.08
CA LEU A 731 7.62 -46.73 -4.33
C LEU A 731 6.41 -47.58 -4.67
N GLU A 732 6.52 -48.91 -4.62
CA GLU A 732 5.38 -49.82 -4.89
C GLU A 732 4.21 -49.56 -3.91
N ALA A 733 4.50 -49.32 -2.63
CA ALA A 733 3.48 -48.93 -1.65
C ALA A 733 2.78 -47.60 -2.01
N LYS A 734 3.52 -46.63 -2.55
CA LYS A 734 2.96 -45.35 -3.03
C LYS A 734 2.13 -45.53 -4.30
N MET A 735 2.56 -46.40 -5.22
CA MET A 735 1.79 -46.75 -6.41
C MET A 735 0.46 -47.40 -6.04
N GLU A 736 0.46 -48.29 -5.03
CA GLU A 736 -0.77 -48.90 -4.51
C GLU A 736 -1.69 -47.85 -3.86
N LEU A 737 -1.15 -46.87 -3.12
CA LEU A 737 -1.96 -45.76 -2.59
C LEU A 737 -2.65 -44.96 -3.69
N ASP A 738 -1.96 -44.70 -4.79
CA ASP A 738 -2.51 -43.98 -5.93
C ASP A 738 -3.56 -44.84 -6.66
N GLU A 739 -3.36 -46.17 -6.80
CA GLU A 739 -4.38 -47.11 -7.28
C GLU A 739 -5.63 -47.11 -6.38
N LEU A 740 -5.46 -47.13 -5.05
CA LEU A 740 -6.57 -47.07 -4.10
C LEU A 740 -7.36 -45.76 -4.23
N SER A 741 -6.70 -44.65 -4.56
CA SER A 741 -7.38 -43.37 -4.80
C SER A 741 -8.22 -43.38 -6.08
N ALA A 742 -7.68 -43.94 -7.17
CA ALA A 742 -8.41 -44.09 -8.42
C ALA A 742 -9.58 -45.07 -8.26
N TYR A 743 -9.35 -46.20 -7.58
CA TYR A 743 -10.37 -47.19 -7.25
C TYR A 743 -11.48 -46.61 -6.36
N GLN A 744 -11.13 -45.74 -5.40
CA GLN A 744 -12.11 -45.05 -4.58
C GLN A 744 -13.07 -44.24 -5.46
N HIS A 745 -12.54 -43.41 -6.35
CA HIS A 745 -13.37 -42.58 -7.22
C HIS A 745 -14.24 -43.39 -8.17
N GLU A 746 -13.70 -44.45 -8.78
CA GLU A 746 -14.47 -45.34 -9.65
C GLU A 746 -15.60 -46.03 -8.87
N MET A 747 -15.31 -46.62 -7.71
CA MET A 747 -16.32 -47.32 -6.91
C MET A 747 -17.37 -46.39 -6.32
N GLU A 748 -16.99 -45.17 -5.89
CA GLU A 748 -17.94 -44.15 -5.45
C GLU A 748 -18.93 -43.79 -6.56
N GLN A 749 -18.47 -43.68 -7.80
CA GLN A 749 -19.35 -43.45 -8.94
C GLN A 749 -20.29 -44.63 -9.18
N ILE A 750 -19.78 -45.86 -9.16
CA ILE A 750 -20.59 -47.08 -9.34
C ILE A 750 -21.64 -47.23 -8.25
N ILE A 751 -21.27 -47.02 -6.98
CA ILE A 751 -22.20 -47.12 -5.83
C ILE A 751 -23.32 -46.07 -5.95
N MET A 752 -23.00 -44.86 -6.42
CA MET A 752 -23.96 -43.77 -6.55
C MET A 752 -24.77 -43.80 -7.86
N GLN A 753 -24.37 -44.61 -8.85
CA GLN A 753 -25.00 -44.67 -10.16
C GLN A 753 -26.49 -45.05 -10.10
N PRO A 754 -26.93 -46.11 -9.37
CA PRO A 754 -28.35 -46.47 -9.28
C PRO A 754 -29.22 -45.37 -8.68
N GLN A 755 -28.68 -44.60 -7.72
CA GLN A 755 -29.38 -43.46 -7.12
C GLN A 755 -29.55 -42.33 -8.15
N LYS A 756 -28.50 -42.04 -8.92
CA LYS A 756 -28.55 -41.04 -10.00
C LYS A 756 -29.54 -41.47 -11.09
N ASP A 757 -29.45 -42.71 -11.56
CA ASP A 757 -30.33 -43.26 -12.59
C ASP A 757 -31.80 -43.24 -12.14
N PHE A 758 -32.08 -43.60 -10.89
CA PHE A 758 -33.43 -43.51 -10.33
C PHE A 758 -33.92 -42.06 -10.25
N SER A 759 -33.08 -41.12 -9.80
CA SER A 759 -33.42 -39.70 -9.74
C SER A 759 -33.71 -39.13 -11.13
N GLN A 760 -32.89 -39.50 -12.12
CA GLN A 760 -33.03 -39.08 -13.50
C GLN A 760 -34.26 -39.72 -14.17
N PHE A 761 -34.57 -40.98 -13.87
CA PHE A 761 -35.80 -41.63 -14.31
C PHE A 761 -37.04 -40.90 -13.79
N VAL A 762 -37.08 -40.58 -12.49
CA VAL A 762 -38.20 -39.84 -11.88
C VAL A 762 -38.31 -38.44 -12.49
N GLU A 763 -37.19 -37.76 -12.71
CA GLU A 763 -37.16 -36.47 -13.38
C GLU A 763 -37.70 -36.59 -14.82
N CYS A 764 -37.23 -37.53 -15.62
CA CYS A 764 -37.70 -37.72 -17.00
C CYS A 764 -39.19 -38.10 -17.09
N CYS A 765 -39.71 -38.92 -16.17
CA CYS A 765 -41.10 -39.40 -16.23
C CYS A 765 -42.12 -38.43 -15.60
N PHE A 766 -41.74 -37.66 -14.57
CA PHE A 766 -42.71 -36.92 -13.74
C PHE A 766 -42.50 -35.40 -13.72
N THR A 767 -41.40 -34.88 -14.27
CA THR A 767 -41.18 -33.42 -14.43
C THR A 767 -42.28 -32.69 -15.23
N PRO A 768 -42.89 -33.26 -16.29
CA PRO A 768 -44.00 -32.63 -17.00
C PRO A 768 -45.23 -32.36 -16.12
N PHE A 769 -45.36 -33.08 -15.00
CA PHE A 769 -46.46 -32.96 -14.04
C PHE A 769 -46.07 -32.14 -12.80
N SER A 770 -44.89 -31.49 -12.80
CA SER A 770 -44.35 -30.73 -11.66
C SER A 770 -44.25 -31.54 -10.35
N ALA A 771 -44.23 -32.88 -10.45
CA ALA A 771 -44.04 -33.75 -9.31
C ALA A 771 -42.54 -33.87 -9.01
N GLN A 772 -42.16 -33.69 -7.75
CA GLN A 772 -40.77 -33.79 -7.29
C GLN A 772 -40.54 -35.13 -6.59
N LEU A 773 -39.29 -35.61 -6.65
CA LEU A 773 -38.86 -36.83 -5.98
C LEU A 773 -39.09 -36.70 -4.46
N SER A 774 -39.98 -37.54 -3.91
CA SER A 774 -40.18 -37.61 -2.47
C SER A 774 -39.03 -38.38 -1.82
N LYS A 775 -38.43 -37.81 -0.76
CA LYS A 775 -37.38 -38.46 0.06
C LYS A 775 -37.91 -39.52 1.02
N THR A 776 -39.06 -40.11 0.74
CA THR A 776 -39.73 -41.12 1.58
C THR A 776 -40.03 -42.36 0.75
N GLY A 777 -39.97 -43.54 1.38
CA GLY A 777 -40.18 -44.82 0.70
C GLY A 777 -38.91 -45.39 0.05
N VAL A 778 -39.04 -46.04 -1.11
CA VAL A 778 -37.98 -46.86 -1.75
C VAL A 778 -36.70 -46.07 -2.03
N TYR A 779 -36.81 -44.78 -2.40
CA TYR A 779 -35.64 -43.93 -2.61
C TYR A 779 -34.83 -43.70 -1.33
N SER A 780 -35.48 -43.57 -0.17
CA SER A 780 -34.77 -43.44 1.11
C SER A 780 -34.06 -44.73 1.51
N THR A 781 -34.61 -45.89 1.16
CA THR A 781 -33.93 -47.18 1.36
C THR A 781 -32.70 -47.28 0.47
N LEU A 782 -32.81 -46.92 -0.82
CA LEU A 782 -31.69 -46.89 -1.76
C LEU A 782 -30.60 -45.90 -1.33
N GLU A 783 -30.98 -44.72 -0.84
CA GLU A 783 -30.06 -43.71 -0.32
C GLU A 783 -29.30 -44.23 0.93
N LYS A 784 -29.99 -44.95 1.82
CA LYS A 784 -29.35 -45.58 2.99
C LYS A 784 -28.39 -46.71 2.57
N GLU A 785 -28.81 -47.59 1.66
CA GLU A 785 -27.96 -48.67 1.15
C GLU A 785 -26.71 -48.12 0.45
N GLY A 786 -26.85 -47.05 -0.35
CA GLY A 786 -25.71 -46.36 -0.97
C GLY A 786 -24.76 -45.75 0.06
N GLN A 787 -25.29 -45.12 1.11
CA GLN A 787 -24.48 -44.57 2.21
C GLN A 787 -23.77 -45.66 3.03
N ASP A 788 -24.43 -46.78 3.29
CA ASP A 788 -23.84 -47.91 4.02
C ASP A 788 -22.69 -48.53 3.20
N LEU A 789 -22.88 -48.72 1.89
CA LEU A 789 -21.82 -49.20 0.98
C LEU A 789 -20.64 -48.23 0.90
N LEU A 790 -20.89 -46.92 0.80
CA LEU A 790 -19.83 -45.90 0.84
C LEU A 790 -19.05 -45.94 2.15
N SER A 791 -19.74 -46.07 3.29
CA SER A 791 -19.09 -46.16 4.60
C SER A 791 -18.20 -47.40 4.72
N CYS A 792 -18.65 -48.55 4.20
CA CYS A 792 -17.89 -49.79 4.17
C CYS A 792 -16.67 -49.71 3.23
N LEU A 793 -16.84 -49.05 2.07
CA LEU A 793 -15.75 -48.77 1.14
C LEU A 793 -14.68 -47.90 1.81
N HIS A 794 -15.06 -46.77 2.40
CA HIS A 794 -14.14 -45.88 3.10
C HIS A 794 -13.44 -46.58 4.26
N GLU A 795 -14.16 -47.39 5.05
CA GLU A 795 -13.54 -48.12 6.16
C GLU A 795 -12.47 -49.11 5.68
N LYS A 796 -12.75 -49.87 4.60
CA LYS A 796 -11.77 -50.82 4.03
C LYS A 796 -10.57 -50.10 3.42
N LEU A 797 -10.80 -49.01 2.69
CA LEU A 797 -9.74 -48.21 2.09
C LEU A 797 -8.86 -47.55 3.16
N GLU A 798 -9.45 -46.96 4.20
CA GLU A 798 -8.71 -46.32 5.29
C GLU A 798 -7.96 -47.33 6.18
N ARG A 799 -8.43 -48.58 6.29
CA ARG A 799 -7.62 -49.66 6.88
C ARG A 799 -6.36 -49.92 6.04
N ARG A 800 -6.51 -50.11 4.71
CA ARG A 800 -5.37 -50.38 3.84
C ARG A 800 -4.40 -49.20 3.72
N ARG A 801 -4.89 -47.95 3.66
CA ARG A 801 -4.06 -46.73 3.67
C ARG A 801 -3.21 -46.62 4.93
N ARG A 802 -3.75 -47.01 6.08
CA ARG A 802 -2.99 -47.05 7.34
C ARG A 802 -1.88 -48.10 7.32
N ASP A 803 -2.13 -49.26 6.71
CA ASP A 803 -1.11 -50.32 6.56
C ASP A 803 0.04 -49.90 5.61
N LEU A 804 -0.25 -49.07 4.61
CA LEU A 804 0.73 -48.59 3.62
C LEU A 804 1.50 -47.34 4.04
N ASN A 805 1.09 -46.65 5.12
CA ASN A 805 1.77 -45.43 5.57
C ASN A 805 3.11 -45.75 6.25
N SER A 806 4.19 -45.09 5.83
CA SER A 806 5.54 -45.32 6.33
C SER A 806 5.76 -44.86 7.79
N GLY A 807 4.88 -44.02 8.34
CA GLY A 807 4.98 -43.51 9.71
C GLY A 807 6.23 -42.63 9.99
N LEU A 808 7.02 -42.32 8.96
CA LEU A 808 8.23 -41.52 9.07
C LEU A 808 7.89 -40.04 9.30
N THR A 809 8.45 -39.44 10.35
CA THR A 809 8.34 -37.99 10.57
C THR A 809 9.08 -37.21 9.47
N ALA A 810 8.58 -36.01 9.12
CA ALA A 810 9.16 -35.14 8.09
C ALA A 810 10.66 -34.85 8.29
N ALA A 811 11.11 -34.76 9.55
CA ALA A 811 12.51 -34.53 9.89
C ALA A 811 13.43 -35.71 9.53
N VAL A 812 12.95 -36.95 9.61
CA VAL A 812 13.72 -38.14 9.23
C VAL A 812 13.71 -38.33 7.72
N ARG A 813 12.55 -38.08 7.10
CA ARG A 813 12.29 -38.06 5.67
C ARG A 813 13.29 -37.18 4.88
N SER A 814 13.57 -35.96 5.36
CA SER A 814 14.59 -35.05 4.79
C SER A 814 16.04 -35.52 4.89
N LYS A 815 16.32 -36.50 5.75
CA LYS A 815 17.68 -37.00 6.02
C LYS A 815 18.00 -38.32 5.33
N ILE A 816 17.01 -38.97 4.71
CA ILE A 816 17.20 -40.22 4.00
C ILE A 816 17.77 -39.94 2.61
N LYS A 817 18.85 -40.63 2.21
CA LYS A 817 19.50 -40.47 0.92
C LYS A 817 20.08 -41.79 0.38
N LEU A 818 20.40 -41.80 -0.91
CA LEU A 818 21.10 -42.89 -1.60
C LEU A 818 22.46 -42.40 -2.13
N THR A 819 23.36 -43.34 -2.45
CA THR A 819 24.57 -43.01 -3.22
C THR A 819 24.19 -42.77 -4.68
N THR A 820 25.02 -42.03 -5.42
CA THR A 820 24.76 -41.69 -6.83
C THR A 820 24.42 -42.91 -7.68
N THR A 821 25.14 -44.01 -7.50
CA THR A 821 24.92 -45.27 -8.22
C THR A 821 23.56 -45.89 -7.88
N HIS A 822 23.25 -46.04 -6.60
CA HIS A 822 22.01 -46.66 -6.16
C HIS A 822 20.78 -45.77 -6.43
N LEU A 823 20.94 -44.45 -6.41
CA LEU A 823 19.88 -43.51 -6.75
C LEU A 823 19.51 -43.58 -8.23
N LYS A 824 20.50 -43.65 -9.13
CA LYS A 824 20.27 -43.86 -10.57
C LYS A 824 19.55 -45.19 -10.83
N ILE A 825 19.97 -46.27 -10.17
CA ILE A 825 19.32 -47.59 -10.30
C ILE A 825 17.88 -47.54 -9.78
N ALA A 826 17.64 -46.92 -8.61
CA ALA A 826 16.31 -46.80 -8.04
C ALA A 826 15.37 -45.96 -8.92
N LEU A 827 15.83 -44.84 -9.49
CA LEU A 827 15.05 -44.01 -10.41
C LEU A 827 14.73 -44.74 -11.71
N GLN A 828 15.71 -45.43 -12.31
CA GLN A 828 15.51 -46.18 -13.55
C GLN A 828 14.52 -47.34 -13.37
N GLN A 829 14.72 -48.16 -12.34
CA GLN A 829 13.82 -49.29 -12.06
C GLN A 829 12.44 -48.79 -11.59
N GLY A 830 12.40 -47.68 -10.85
CA GLY A 830 11.16 -47.02 -10.47
C GLY A 830 10.35 -46.54 -11.68
N ALA A 831 11.01 -45.93 -12.67
CA ALA A 831 10.36 -45.51 -13.91
C ALA A 831 9.75 -46.69 -14.68
N LEU A 832 10.47 -47.81 -14.79
CA LEU A 832 9.97 -49.03 -15.44
C LEU A 832 8.78 -49.65 -14.70
N LEU A 833 8.79 -49.62 -13.35
CA LEU A 833 7.65 -50.06 -12.55
C LEU A 833 6.42 -49.19 -12.82
N LEU A 834 6.61 -47.86 -12.88
CA LEU A 834 5.53 -46.91 -13.14
C LEU A 834 4.95 -47.08 -14.54
N GLU A 835 5.81 -47.17 -15.56
CA GLU A 835 5.40 -47.36 -16.96
C GLU A 835 4.55 -48.62 -17.14
N ARG A 836 4.87 -49.71 -16.42
CA ARG A 836 4.11 -50.95 -16.50
C ARG A 836 2.79 -50.93 -15.72
N PHE A 837 2.74 -50.21 -14.60
CA PHE A 837 1.62 -50.26 -13.66
C PHE A 837 0.58 -49.16 -13.90
N TYR A 838 1.02 -47.94 -14.17
CA TYR A 838 0.14 -46.76 -14.22
C TYR A 838 -0.91 -46.82 -15.34
N PRO A 839 -0.57 -47.19 -16.59
CA PRO A 839 -1.54 -47.24 -17.67
C PRO A 839 -2.73 -48.16 -17.37
N THR A 840 -2.49 -49.34 -16.81
CA THR A 840 -3.52 -50.36 -16.60
C THR A 840 -4.25 -50.22 -15.26
N HIS A 841 -3.58 -49.76 -14.21
CA HIS A 841 -4.17 -49.74 -12.85
C HIS A 841 -4.70 -48.37 -12.41
N VAL A 842 -4.09 -47.29 -12.89
CA VAL A 842 -4.38 -45.92 -12.40
C VAL A 842 -5.05 -45.09 -13.49
N LEU A 843 -4.40 -44.93 -14.65
CA LEU A 843 -4.91 -44.09 -15.75
C LEU A 843 -6.23 -44.62 -16.33
N GLN A 844 -6.40 -45.94 -16.44
CA GLN A 844 -7.66 -46.53 -16.91
C GLN A 844 -8.86 -46.24 -15.98
N ARG A 845 -8.61 -46.01 -14.68
CA ARG A 845 -9.66 -45.77 -13.67
C ARG A 845 -9.90 -44.28 -13.39
N LEU A 846 -9.07 -43.40 -13.95
CA LEU A 846 -9.20 -41.94 -13.81
C LEU A 846 -10.28 -41.39 -14.74
N SER A 847 -11.01 -40.38 -14.28
CA SER A 847 -12.02 -39.68 -15.08
C SER A 847 -11.45 -38.57 -15.96
N SER A 848 -10.18 -38.18 -15.77
CA SER A 848 -9.46 -37.15 -16.54
C SER A 848 -8.71 -37.75 -17.73
N SER A 849 -8.46 -36.94 -18.76
CA SER A 849 -7.61 -37.36 -19.89
C SER A 849 -6.14 -37.55 -19.46
N GLU A 850 -5.39 -38.35 -20.21
CA GLU A 850 -3.97 -38.58 -19.93
C GLU A 850 -3.15 -37.29 -20.04
N GLU A 851 -3.48 -36.40 -20.99
CA GLU A 851 -2.82 -35.11 -21.16
C GLU A 851 -3.03 -34.18 -19.94
N GLU A 852 -4.24 -34.15 -19.39
CA GLU A 852 -4.56 -33.39 -18.16
C GLU A 852 -3.81 -33.95 -16.93
N PHE A 853 -3.59 -35.27 -16.87
CA PHE A 853 -2.82 -35.89 -15.79
C PHE A 853 -1.35 -35.43 -15.80
N TRP A 854 -0.70 -35.46 -16.97
CA TRP A 854 0.69 -35.01 -17.12
C TRP A 854 0.82 -33.50 -16.90
N GLU A 855 -0.11 -32.69 -17.42
CA GLU A 855 -0.14 -31.23 -17.22
C GLU A 855 -0.32 -30.86 -15.74
N GLY A 856 -1.22 -31.55 -15.02
CA GLY A 856 -1.45 -31.34 -13.59
C GLY A 856 -0.22 -31.62 -12.71
N ARG A 857 0.74 -32.41 -13.22
CA ARG A 857 2.01 -32.74 -12.54
C ARG A 857 3.19 -31.90 -13.05
N GLY A 858 2.98 -31.03 -14.03
CA GLY A 858 4.05 -30.22 -14.63
C GLY A 858 5.08 -31.05 -15.42
N LEU A 859 4.72 -32.24 -15.88
CA LEU A 859 5.60 -33.15 -16.61
C LEU A 859 5.22 -33.24 -18.09
N ALA A 860 6.19 -33.60 -18.94
CA ALA A 860 5.90 -33.95 -20.32
C ALA A 860 5.17 -35.31 -20.40
N VAL A 861 4.34 -35.51 -21.42
CA VAL A 861 3.65 -36.78 -21.67
C VAL A 861 4.70 -37.91 -21.79
N ASN A 862 4.48 -39.02 -21.08
CA ASN A 862 5.38 -40.18 -20.97
C ASN A 862 6.72 -39.94 -20.23
N ASP A 863 6.87 -38.88 -19.43
CA ASP A 863 8.07 -38.70 -18.58
C ASP A 863 7.98 -39.53 -17.28
N TRP A 864 8.14 -40.85 -17.42
CA TRP A 864 8.11 -41.80 -16.29
C TRP A 864 9.26 -41.61 -15.31
N SER A 865 10.41 -41.09 -15.78
CA SER A 865 11.56 -40.74 -14.93
C SER A 865 11.28 -39.54 -14.03
N GLY A 866 10.67 -38.48 -14.59
CA GLY A 866 10.23 -37.32 -13.83
C GLY A 866 9.16 -37.70 -12.81
N LEU A 867 8.22 -38.57 -13.20
CA LEU A 867 7.18 -39.08 -12.31
C LEU A 867 7.76 -39.90 -11.15
N ALA A 868 8.75 -40.77 -11.41
CA ALA A 868 9.47 -41.50 -10.37
C ALA A 868 10.19 -40.55 -9.39
N GLY A 869 10.83 -39.50 -9.92
CA GLY A 869 11.49 -38.46 -9.12
C GLY A 869 10.52 -37.74 -8.20
N LEU A 870 9.35 -37.32 -8.71
CA LEU A 870 8.29 -36.69 -7.92
C LEU A 870 7.76 -37.63 -6.83
N MET A 871 7.54 -38.92 -7.13
CA MET A 871 7.07 -39.88 -6.12
C MET A 871 8.09 -40.12 -5.02
N TYR A 872 9.38 -40.21 -5.36
CA TYR A 872 10.43 -40.29 -4.35
C TYR A 872 10.51 -39.03 -3.48
N ALA A 873 10.27 -37.86 -4.07
CA ALA A 873 10.20 -36.60 -3.33
C ALA A 873 9.00 -36.57 -2.36
N ASP A 874 7.86 -37.13 -2.76
CA ASP A 874 6.67 -37.24 -1.90
C ASP A 874 6.85 -38.27 -0.76
N ILE A 875 7.48 -39.41 -1.06
CA ILE A 875 7.71 -40.50 -0.07
C ILE A 875 8.72 -40.06 0.99
N PHE A 876 9.87 -39.53 0.54
CA PHE A 876 10.97 -39.12 1.40
C PHE A 876 11.01 -37.61 1.51
N SER A 877 11.60 -36.92 0.53
CA SER A 877 11.67 -35.46 0.44
C SER A 877 12.37 -35.08 -0.86
N LEU A 878 12.31 -33.80 -1.26
CA LEU A 878 13.12 -33.28 -2.37
C LEU A 878 14.63 -33.52 -2.17
N ASP A 879 15.11 -33.54 -0.92
CA ASP A 879 16.52 -33.79 -0.59
C ASP A 879 16.97 -35.22 -0.90
N PHE A 880 16.04 -36.17 -1.05
CA PHE A 880 16.33 -37.56 -1.42
C PHE A 880 16.97 -37.67 -2.82
N LEU A 881 16.58 -36.77 -3.73
CA LEU A 881 17.11 -36.72 -5.10
C LEU A 881 18.53 -36.15 -5.17
N THR A 882 19.07 -35.66 -4.04
CA THR A 882 20.47 -35.28 -3.94
C THR A 882 21.29 -36.49 -3.44
N PRO A 883 22.32 -36.94 -4.18
CA PRO A 883 23.11 -38.08 -3.77
C PRO A 883 23.94 -37.74 -2.52
N LEU A 884 24.30 -38.77 -1.77
CA LEU A 884 25.28 -38.66 -0.68
C LEU A 884 26.67 -38.35 -1.24
N ASP A 885 27.32 -37.31 -0.73
CA ASP A 885 28.72 -37.02 -1.02
C ASP A 885 29.63 -37.96 -0.21
N GLU A 886 30.84 -38.25 -0.70
CA GLU A 886 31.80 -39.12 -0.01
C GLU A 886 32.25 -38.56 1.36
N VAL A 887 32.06 -37.25 1.56
CA VAL A 887 32.43 -36.51 2.77
C VAL A 887 31.32 -36.52 3.83
N ASP A 888 30.10 -36.95 3.47
CA ASP A 888 28.93 -36.90 4.34
C ASP A 888 28.96 -37.97 5.44
N THR A 889 28.51 -37.59 6.64
CA THR A 889 28.33 -38.55 7.74
C THR A 889 27.03 -39.34 7.56
N ARG A 890 27.13 -40.67 7.39
CA ARG A 890 26.00 -41.54 7.06
C ARG A 890 25.79 -42.72 8.01
N PHE A 891 24.53 -43.03 8.30
CA PHE A 891 24.10 -44.24 9.02
C PHE A 891 23.31 -45.16 8.09
N LYS A 892 23.71 -46.42 7.95
CA LYS A 892 22.99 -47.39 7.11
C LYS A 892 21.70 -47.85 7.81
N LEU A 893 20.58 -47.81 7.10
CA LEU A 893 19.30 -48.36 7.55
C LEU A 893 19.19 -49.81 7.07
N GLU A 894 19.09 -50.74 8.00
CA GLU A 894 18.89 -52.15 7.70
C GLU A 894 17.40 -52.51 7.77
N PRO A 895 16.88 -53.31 6.82
CA PRO A 895 15.50 -53.77 6.87
C PRO A 895 15.28 -54.68 8.08
N HIS A 896 14.05 -54.69 8.61
CA HIS A 896 13.66 -55.63 9.64
C HIS A 896 13.77 -57.07 9.10
N PRO A 897 14.32 -58.05 9.84
CA PRO A 897 14.60 -59.39 9.35
C PRO A 897 13.38 -60.22 8.90
N GLN A 898 12.17 -59.71 9.11
CA GLN A 898 10.91 -60.36 8.70
C GLN A 898 10.37 -59.84 7.35
N VAL A 899 10.98 -58.82 6.77
CA VAL A 899 10.54 -58.24 5.49
C VAL A 899 11.29 -58.92 4.36
N ASP A 900 10.56 -59.56 3.47
CA ASP A 900 11.12 -60.16 2.26
C ASP A 900 11.30 -59.10 1.17
N LEU A 901 12.56 -58.84 0.80
CA LEU A 901 12.94 -57.91 -0.26
C LEU A 901 13.58 -58.63 -1.46
N SER A 902 13.50 -59.96 -1.53
CA SER A 902 14.13 -60.79 -2.57
C SER A 902 13.73 -60.36 -3.98
N ARG A 903 12.44 -60.11 -4.22
CA ARG A 903 11.90 -59.59 -5.51
C ARG A 903 12.60 -58.31 -5.98
N PHE A 904 12.84 -57.37 -5.07
CA PHE A 904 13.49 -56.11 -5.41
C PHE A 904 15.00 -56.27 -5.54
N ALA A 905 15.61 -57.17 -4.78
CA ALA A 905 17.02 -57.50 -4.90
C ALA A 905 17.33 -58.13 -6.28
N ASP A 906 16.44 -59.00 -6.78
CA ASP A 906 16.54 -59.57 -8.13
C ASP A 906 16.41 -58.48 -9.21
N MET A 907 15.48 -57.53 -9.03
CA MET A 907 15.29 -56.40 -9.95
C MET A 907 16.47 -55.42 -9.95
N VAL A 908 17.07 -55.15 -8.78
CA VAL A 908 18.26 -54.30 -8.65
C VAL A 908 19.50 -55.00 -9.21
N SER A 909 19.63 -56.32 -9.03
CA SER A 909 20.77 -57.09 -9.54
C SER A 909 20.71 -57.31 -11.05
N GLY A 910 19.51 -57.35 -11.65
CA GLY A 910 19.32 -57.38 -13.11
C GLY A 910 19.47 -56.02 -13.81
N ALA A 911 19.67 -54.93 -13.07
CA ALA A 911 19.84 -53.59 -13.63
C ALA A 911 21.28 -53.37 -14.11
N GLU A 912 21.56 -53.70 -15.37
CA GLU A 912 22.82 -53.30 -16.01
C GLU A 912 22.83 -51.78 -16.24
N LEU A 913 23.82 -51.08 -15.65
CA LEU A 913 24.12 -49.68 -15.97
C LEU A 913 24.79 -49.63 -17.36
N GLY A 914 24.03 -49.97 -18.40
CA GLY A 914 24.51 -50.03 -19.78
C GLY A 914 24.86 -48.65 -20.34
N SER A 915 25.76 -48.62 -21.31
CA SER A 915 26.21 -47.44 -22.07
C SER A 915 25.12 -46.85 -22.99
N GLY A 916 23.91 -46.68 -22.48
CA GLY A 916 22.85 -45.91 -23.12
C GLY A 916 23.06 -44.41 -22.91
N PRO A 917 22.41 -43.54 -23.71
CA PRO A 917 22.40 -42.11 -23.43
C PRO A 917 21.90 -41.90 -22.01
N ASP A 918 22.60 -41.07 -21.22
CA ASP A 918 22.31 -40.72 -19.82
C ASP A 918 20.89 -40.12 -19.74
N LEU A 919 19.86 -41.00 -19.72
CA LEU A 919 18.42 -40.69 -19.70
C LEU A 919 18.04 -39.88 -18.46
N LEU A 920 18.85 -40.03 -17.42
CA LEU A 920 18.81 -39.25 -16.20
C LEU A 920 19.93 -38.22 -16.36
N GLY A 921 19.59 -36.97 -16.67
CA GLY A 921 20.54 -35.87 -16.60
C GLY A 921 21.26 -35.81 -15.23
N PRO A 922 22.19 -34.86 -15.00
CA PRO A 922 22.93 -34.79 -13.75
C PRO A 922 21.97 -34.72 -12.55
N VAL A 923 21.86 -35.86 -11.85
CA VAL A 923 21.10 -36.03 -10.60
C VAL A 923 21.46 -34.84 -9.70
N HIS A 924 20.43 -34.08 -9.29
CA HIS A 924 20.54 -32.74 -8.74
C HIS A 924 21.77 -32.58 -7.82
N ALA A 925 22.79 -31.89 -8.34
CA ALA A 925 23.91 -31.47 -7.53
C ALA A 925 23.38 -30.58 -6.39
N PRO A 926 23.96 -30.67 -5.17
CA PRO A 926 23.47 -29.94 -4.02
C PRO A 926 23.28 -28.47 -4.39
N ARG A 927 22.10 -27.92 -4.06
CA ARG A 927 21.84 -26.47 -4.11
C ARG A 927 22.91 -25.82 -3.23
N GLY A 928 24.01 -25.38 -3.84
CA GLY A 928 24.89 -24.42 -3.22
C GLY A 928 24.06 -23.18 -2.90
N ASN A 929 24.48 -22.39 -1.91
CA ASN A 929 23.85 -21.13 -1.47
C ASN A 929 23.81 -20.02 -2.55
N ILE A 930 23.70 -20.36 -3.83
CA ILE A 930 23.60 -19.43 -4.96
C ILE A 930 22.12 -19.22 -5.22
N GLU A 931 21.57 -18.10 -4.74
CA GLU A 931 20.16 -17.74 -4.91
C GLU A 931 19.96 -17.07 -6.29
N ILE A 932 19.51 -17.84 -7.27
CA ILE A 932 19.20 -17.31 -8.62
C ILE A 932 17.70 -17.11 -8.74
N HIS A 933 17.30 -15.87 -9.04
CA HIS A 933 15.90 -15.49 -9.16
C HIS A 933 15.35 -15.84 -10.54
N SER A 934 14.07 -16.22 -10.58
CA SER A 934 13.34 -16.32 -11.84
C SER A 934 13.24 -14.92 -12.47
N PRO A 935 13.44 -14.79 -13.78
CA PRO A 935 13.35 -13.49 -14.43
C PRO A 935 11.91 -12.99 -14.40
N TYR A 936 11.73 -11.72 -14.04
CA TYR A 936 10.42 -11.09 -13.94
C TYR A 936 10.49 -9.67 -14.52
N LEU A 937 9.51 -9.33 -15.35
CA LEU A 937 9.30 -7.97 -15.85
C LEU A 937 7.86 -7.58 -15.56
N ASP A 938 7.68 -6.52 -14.78
CA ASP A 938 6.35 -5.99 -14.48
C ASP A 938 5.71 -5.42 -15.77
N VAL A 939 4.44 -5.75 -15.96
CA VAL A 939 3.59 -5.25 -17.05
C VAL A 939 3.53 -3.72 -17.03
N SER A 940 3.68 -3.09 -15.86
CA SER A 940 3.73 -1.64 -15.72
C SER A 940 4.87 -0.99 -16.51
N ALA A 941 5.96 -1.73 -16.81
CA ALA A 941 7.10 -1.22 -17.58
C ALA A 941 6.72 -0.78 -19.01
N PHE A 942 5.61 -1.31 -19.56
CA PHE A 942 5.09 -0.95 -20.87
C PHE A 942 4.18 0.29 -20.85
N ASN A 943 3.68 0.70 -19.68
CA ASN A 943 2.70 1.78 -19.56
C ASN A 943 3.36 3.09 -19.09
N PRO A 944 3.48 4.12 -19.95
CA PRO A 944 4.11 5.38 -19.57
C PRO A 944 3.28 6.20 -18.56
N ARG A 945 1.98 5.88 -18.36
CA ARG A 945 1.09 6.58 -17.40
C ARG A 945 1.11 5.99 -16.00
N GLN A 946 1.62 4.76 -15.83
CA GLN A 946 1.54 4.06 -14.56
C GLN A 946 2.64 4.55 -13.61
N MET A 947 2.28 5.50 -12.75
CA MET A 947 3.18 5.95 -11.68
C MET A 947 3.33 4.84 -10.62
N PRO A 948 4.54 4.58 -10.12
CA PRO A 948 4.75 3.56 -9.11
C PRO A 948 3.96 3.89 -7.85
N ASN A 949 3.12 2.95 -7.40
CA ASN A 949 2.47 3.04 -6.11
C ASN A 949 3.58 3.06 -5.03
N LYS A 950 3.56 4.07 -4.16
CA LYS A 950 4.53 4.25 -3.06
C LYS A 950 4.62 3.09 -2.04
N ASN A 951 3.87 2.01 -2.24
CA ASN A 951 3.75 0.88 -1.32
C ASN A 951 4.75 -0.27 -1.57
N ASP A 952 5.49 -0.28 -2.69
CA ASP A 952 6.34 -1.44 -3.03
C ASP A 952 7.79 -1.37 -2.49
N ASN A 953 8.18 -0.28 -1.81
CA ASN A 953 9.49 -0.17 -1.15
C ASN A 953 9.58 -0.92 0.19
N LYS A 954 8.85 -2.04 0.34
CA LYS A 954 8.80 -2.83 1.58
C LYS A 954 9.24 -4.29 1.44
N SER A 955 9.80 -4.70 0.30
CA SER A 955 10.30 -6.06 0.09
C SER A 955 11.74 -6.32 0.56
N ASP A 956 12.58 -5.30 0.78
CA ASP A 956 13.97 -5.53 1.23
C ASP A 956 14.23 -5.05 2.66
N SER A 957 13.56 -5.67 3.64
CA SER A 957 14.11 -5.74 5.00
C SER A 957 13.57 -6.93 5.82
N SER A 958 14.45 -7.91 5.97
CA SER A 958 14.71 -8.70 7.19
C SER A 958 13.78 -9.86 7.55
N SER A 959 14.36 -11.06 7.52
CA SER A 959 14.58 -11.93 8.69
C SER A 959 13.65 -11.70 9.90
N THR A 960 12.80 -12.68 10.14
CA THR A 960 12.41 -13.21 11.47
C THR A 960 12.09 -12.17 12.55
N HIS A 961 10.81 -11.84 12.71
CA HIS A 961 10.10 -11.95 14.00
C HIS A 961 8.60 -11.60 13.83
N GLN A 962 7.75 -12.56 14.16
CA GLN A 962 6.29 -12.47 14.17
C GLN A 962 5.77 -11.38 15.12
N SER A 963 4.77 -10.61 14.68
CA SER A 963 3.65 -10.18 15.54
C SER A 963 2.45 -9.73 14.69
N ARG A 964 1.31 -10.38 14.94
CA ARG A 964 -0.02 -10.12 14.38
C ARG A 964 -0.52 -8.73 14.79
N ILE A 965 -1.17 -7.97 13.91
CA ILE A 965 -2.25 -6.99 14.24
C ILE A 965 -3.13 -6.70 13.00
N ARG A 966 -4.44 -6.63 13.29
CA ARG A 966 -5.66 -6.45 12.46
C ARG A 966 -5.62 -5.37 11.36
N ARG A 967 -6.18 -5.71 10.19
CA ARG A 967 -6.65 -4.79 9.13
C ARG A 967 -7.95 -4.08 9.55
N ARG A 968 -8.00 -2.74 9.48
CA ARG A 968 -9.24 -1.94 9.45
C ARG A 968 -9.22 -1.05 8.21
N ARG A 969 -10.13 -1.31 7.26
CA ARG A 969 -10.37 -0.52 6.05
C ARG A 969 -10.93 0.86 6.44
N THR A 970 -10.35 1.93 5.91
CA THR A 970 -11.04 3.20 5.68
C THR A 970 -10.66 3.72 4.30
N LEU A 971 -11.67 4.03 3.51
CA LEU A 971 -11.64 4.46 2.13
C LEU A 971 -12.00 5.95 2.12
N THR A 972 -11.12 6.85 1.70
CA THR A 972 -11.45 8.15 1.07
C THR A 972 -10.23 9.00 0.73
N SER A 973 -10.34 9.68 -0.43
CA SER A 973 -9.76 10.99 -0.77
C SER A 973 -8.29 11.06 -1.17
N MET A 974 -8.11 11.19 -2.49
CA MET A 974 -7.08 12.01 -3.12
C MET A 974 -7.02 13.38 -2.43
N VAL A 975 -5.89 13.69 -1.81
CA VAL A 975 -5.17 14.98 -1.73
C VAL A 975 -3.90 14.63 -0.93
N THR A 976 -2.77 14.43 -1.61
CA THR A 976 -1.49 14.22 -0.91
C THR A 976 -0.95 15.57 -0.44
N SER A 977 -1.57 16.13 0.60
CA SER A 977 -0.78 16.81 1.62
C SER A 977 0.02 15.72 2.32
N ALA A 978 1.30 15.96 2.58
CA ALA A 978 2.16 15.05 3.31
C ALA A 978 1.60 14.84 4.73
N LYS A 979 0.60 13.96 4.86
CA LYS A 979 0.26 13.31 6.12
C LYS A 979 1.46 12.45 6.42
N THR A 980 2.32 12.97 7.30
CA THR A 980 3.21 12.18 8.13
C THR A 980 2.36 11.06 8.69
N GLU A 981 2.40 9.88 8.07
CA GLU A 981 1.92 8.66 8.71
C GLU A 981 2.57 8.65 10.08
N SER A 982 1.74 8.65 11.12
CA SER A 982 2.16 8.70 12.50
C SER A 982 2.94 7.42 12.79
N LEU A 983 4.23 7.44 12.45
CA LEU A 983 5.23 6.58 13.04
C LEU A 983 4.99 6.64 14.55
N PRO A 984 4.99 5.50 15.27
CA PRO A 984 4.88 5.51 16.71
C PRO A 984 5.86 6.54 17.27
N TRP A 985 5.40 7.41 18.18
CA TRP A 985 6.18 8.52 18.72
C TRP A 985 7.51 8.01 19.28
N ARG A 986 8.57 8.11 18.46
CA ARG A 986 9.94 7.67 18.78
C ARG A 986 10.90 8.83 18.54
N PRO A 987 10.74 9.95 19.28
CA PRO A 987 11.56 11.15 19.09
C PRO A 987 13.05 10.92 19.32
N TRP A 988 13.43 9.84 20.02
CA TRP A 988 14.83 9.43 20.23
C TRP A 988 15.47 8.73 19.03
N LYS A 989 14.66 8.24 18.06
CA LYS A 989 15.16 7.66 16.82
C LYS A 989 15.23 8.75 15.78
N ARG A 990 16.45 9.08 15.35
CA ARG A 990 16.68 9.98 14.22
C ARG A 990 16.05 9.36 12.98
N GLU A 991 15.22 10.12 12.27
CA GLU A 991 14.73 9.70 10.96
C GLU A 991 15.93 9.43 10.05
N ASN A 992 16.04 8.19 9.58
CA ASN A 992 17.04 7.84 8.59
C ASN A 992 16.50 8.29 7.24
N LYS A 993 17.08 9.36 6.69
CA LYS A 993 17.00 9.61 5.26
C LYS A 993 17.85 8.55 4.57
N LEU A 994 17.24 7.42 4.21
CA LEU A 994 17.88 6.47 3.32
C LEU A 994 18.24 7.21 2.03
N TYR A 995 19.38 6.87 1.41
CA TYR A 995 19.56 7.21 0.00
C TYR A 995 18.44 6.58 -0.81
N LYS A 996 17.45 7.38 -1.15
CA LYS A 996 16.54 7.08 -2.22
C LYS A 996 17.14 7.74 -3.45
N ALA A 997 17.29 6.99 -4.54
CA ALA A 997 17.57 7.53 -5.88
C ALA A 997 16.38 8.35 -6.43
N GLU A 998 15.66 9.02 -5.51
CA GLU A 998 14.29 9.52 -5.59
C GLU A 998 14.10 10.65 -6.61
N LYS A 999 15.18 11.19 -7.17
CA LYS A 999 15.09 12.25 -8.17
C LYS A 999 14.74 11.69 -9.55
N LEU A 1000 15.21 10.49 -9.89
CA LEU A 1000 14.87 9.83 -11.15
C LEU A 1000 13.49 9.17 -10.96
N VAL A 1001 12.49 9.72 -11.63
CA VAL A 1001 11.13 9.19 -11.62
C VAL A 1001 11.00 8.22 -12.80
N ILE A 1002 10.56 7.00 -12.51
CA ILE A 1002 10.38 5.94 -13.49
C ILE A 1002 8.91 5.50 -13.43
N PRO A 1003 8.15 5.55 -14.55
CA PRO A 1003 8.50 6.19 -15.82
C PRO A 1003 8.63 7.73 -15.69
N LEU A 1004 9.26 8.38 -16.67
CA LEU A 1004 9.46 9.84 -16.66
C LEU A 1004 8.13 10.60 -16.62
N PRO A 1005 8.05 11.78 -15.96
CA PRO A 1005 6.80 12.52 -15.76
C PRO A 1005 6.40 13.33 -16.99
N VAL A 1006 6.23 12.66 -18.13
CA VAL A 1006 5.80 13.26 -19.40
C VAL A 1006 4.29 13.54 -19.35
N PRO A 1007 3.83 14.77 -19.67
CA PRO A 1007 2.41 15.09 -19.67
C PRO A 1007 1.66 14.40 -20.83
N HIS A 1008 0.34 14.24 -20.68
CA HIS A 1008 -0.48 13.65 -21.74
C HIS A 1008 -0.44 14.51 -23.03
N PRO A 1009 -0.50 13.91 -24.24
CA PRO A 1009 -0.42 14.64 -25.52
C PRO A 1009 -1.40 15.81 -25.67
N ALA A 1010 -2.61 15.72 -25.10
CA ALA A 1010 -3.56 16.83 -25.06
C ALA A 1010 -3.03 18.08 -24.32
N HIS A 1011 -2.32 17.87 -23.20
CA HIS A 1011 -1.67 18.94 -22.46
C HIS A 1011 -0.49 19.53 -23.24
N ILE A 1012 0.26 18.69 -23.97
CA ILE A 1012 1.37 19.13 -24.84
C ILE A 1012 0.83 20.03 -25.95
N ALA A 1013 -0.23 19.61 -26.64
CA ALA A 1013 -0.88 20.35 -27.71
C ALA A 1013 -1.31 21.76 -27.26
N ILE A 1014 -1.96 21.88 -26.09
CA ILE A 1014 -2.36 23.18 -25.55
C ILE A 1014 -1.14 24.02 -25.13
N THR A 1015 -0.08 23.38 -24.62
CA THR A 1015 1.16 24.09 -24.26
C THR A 1015 1.83 24.69 -25.49
N ILE A 1016 1.84 23.97 -26.61
CA ILE A 1016 2.33 24.46 -27.91
C ILE A 1016 1.43 25.60 -28.41
N HIS A 1017 0.10 25.39 -28.43
CA HIS A 1017 -0.86 26.42 -28.83
C HIS A 1017 -0.74 27.72 -28.02
N ASN A 1018 -0.55 27.62 -26.71
CA ASN A 1018 -0.38 28.78 -25.82
C ASN A 1018 0.97 29.50 -26.00
N ARG A 1019 1.98 28.81 -26.55
CA ARG A 1019 3.27 29.41 -26.90
C ARG A 1019 3.16 30.19 -28.20
N ASP A 1020 2.41 29.66 -29.15
CA ASP A 1020 2.39 30.12 -30.54
C ASP A 1020 1.23 31.10 -30.83
N THR A 1021 0.27 31.29 -29.90
CA THR A 1021 -0.87 32.21 -30.04
C THR A 1021 -1.01 33.22 -28.89
N ASP A 1022 -1.51 34.42 -29.21
CA ASP A 1022 -1.69 35.54 -28.26
C ASP A 1022 -2.89 35.39 -27.29
N ASP A 1023 -3.75 34.37 -27.49
CA ASP A 1023 -4.92 34.09 -26.65
C ASP A 1023 -4.74 32.75 -25.88
N PRO A 1024 -4.00 32.76 -24.76
CA PRO A 1024 -3.64 31.53 -24.06
C PRO A 1024 -4.82 30.92 -23.31
N ILE A 1025 -5.00 29.61 -23.45
CA ILE A 1025 -5.93 28.82 -22.64
C ILE A 1025 -5.34 28.65 -21.25
N ASN A 1026 -6.05 29.11 -20.20
CA ASN A 1026 -5.57 29.01 -18.83
C ASN A 1026 -5.62 27.55 -18.31
N LEU A 1027 -4.50 26.85 -18.42
CA LEU A 1027 -4.27 25.48 -17.93
C LEU A 1027 -4.43 25.35 -16.40
N HIS A 1028 -4.34 26.45 -15.65
CA HIS A 1028 -4.55 26.44 -14.19
C HIS A 1028 -6.02 26.49 -13.79
N SER A 1029 -6.95 26.70 -14.73
CA SER A 1029 -8.38 26.63 -14.45
C SER A 1029 -8.79 25.20 -14.09
N GLU A 1030 -9.48 25.02 -12.97
CA GLU A 1030 -10.02 23.72 -12.54
C GLU A 1030 -10.93 23.11 -13.61
N VAL A 1031 -11.70 23.96 -14.30
CA VAL A 1031 -12.59 23.56 -15.40
C VAL A 1031 -11.78 22.99 -16.57
N CYS A 1032 -10.67 23.64 -16.95
CA CYS A 1032 -9.80 23.18 -18.03
C CYS A 1032 -9.18 21.81 -17.70
N ASN A 1033 -8.69 21.63 -16.47
CA ASN A 1033 -8.14 20.35 -16.03
C ASN A 1033 -9.19 19.24 -15.99
N ASN A 1034 -10.42 19.55 -15.59
CA ASN A 1034 -11.52 18.58 -15.59
C ASN A 1034 -11.89 18.16 -17.02
N VAL A 1035 -11.96 19.11 -17.96
CA VAL A 1035 -12.21 18.83 -19.39
C VAL A 1035 -11.10 17.97 -19.98
N LEU A 1036 -9.84 18.29 -19.71
CA LEU A 1036 -8.69 17.51 -20.21
C LEU A 1036 -8.66 16.11 -19.64
N LYS A 1037 -8.92 15.96 -18.33
CA LYS A 1037 -9.03 14.65 -17.70
C LYS A 1037 -10.15 13.81 -18.30
N ALA A 1038 -11.28 14.43 -18.62
CA ALA A 1038 -12.41 13.76 -19.24
C ALA A 1038 -12.11 13.35 -20.70
N LEU A 1039 -11.31 14.14 -21.43
CA LEU A 1039 -10.75 13.76 -22.74
C LEU A 1039 -9.76 12.59 -22.64
N GLU A 1040 -8.95 12.52 -21.58
CA GLU A 1040 -8.06 11.38 -21.32
C GLU A 1040 -8.82 10.06 -21.04
N ASP A 1041 -10.05 10.15 -20.54
CA ASP A 1041 -10.84 9.00 -20.11
C ASP A 1041 -11.84 8.46 -21.15
N SER A 1042 -12.23 9.29 -22.15
CA SER A 1042 -13.36 9.05 -23.06
C SER A 1042 -13.02 8.43 -24.43
N GLN A 1043 -11.75 8.17 -24.73
CA GLN A 1043 -11.36 7.84 -26.10
C GLN A 1043 -11.78 6.43 -26.56
N ILE A 1044 -12.20 6.38 -27.83
CA ILE A 1044 -12.28 5.20 -28.72
C ILE A 1044 -11.53 5.62 -30.00
N VAL A 1045 -10.37 5.04 -30.29
CA VAL A 1045 -9.67 5.28 -31.56
C VAL A 1045 -10.43 4.61 -32.71
N THR A 1046 -11.02 5.42 -33.59
CA THR A 1046 -11.35 5.00 -34.97
C THR A 1046 -10.04 4.88 -35.75
N GLY A 1047 -9.84 3.74 -36.41
CA GLY A 1047 -8.59 3.38 -37.09
C GLY A 1047 -8.07 4.46 -38.05
N SER A 1048 -6.74 4.60 -38.05
CA SER A 1048 -6.01 5.38 -39.05
C SER A 1048 -6.28 4.80 -40.43
N GLY A 1049 -6.79 5.61 -41.35
CA GLY A 1049 -7.08 5.19 -42.71
C GLY A 1049 -8.23 5.88 -43.43
N ALA A 1050 -8.61 7.12 -43.08
CA ALA A 1050 -9.40 7.97 -43.97
C ALA A 1050 -9.34 9.43 -43.50
N VAL A 1051 -8.64 10.27 -44.26
CA VAL A 1051 -8.92 11.71 -44.28
C VAL A 1051 -10.33 11.88 -44.83
N ALA A 1052 -11.32 11.92 -43.93
CA ALA A 1052 -12.69 12.25 -44.31
C ALA A 1052 -12.73 13.74 -44.65
N ARG A 1053 -12.60 14.04 -45.95
CA ARG A 1053 -12.83 15.36 -46.53
C ARG A 1053 -14.19 15.88 -46.05
N TYR A 1054 -14.16 16.90 -45.20
CA TYR A 1054 -15.34 17.69 -44.90
C TYR A 1054 -15.65 18.53 -46.15
N ARG A 1055 -16.65 18.09 -46.92
CA ARG A 1055 -17.14 18.83 -48.09
C ARG A 1055 -18.07 19.93 -47.57
N GLY A 1056 -17.67 21.18 -47.77
CA GLY A 1056 -18.47 22.34 -47.47
C GLY A 1056 -19.73 22.46 -48.35
N GLY A 1057 -20.69 23.21 -47.83
CA GLY A 1057 -22.00 23.57 -48.39
C GLY A 1057 -22.99 23.58 -47.22
N GLY A 1058 -23.51 24.70 -46.70
CA GLY A 1058 -23.90 25.92 -47.37
C GLY A 1058 -25.39 25.81 -47.74
N GLU A 1059 -26.27 26.22 -46.81
CA GLU A 1059 -27.47 27.05 -47.04
C GLU A 1059 -28.52 26.88 -45.94
N GLU A 1060 -29.12 28.01 -45.61
CA GLU A 1060 -30.25 28.22 -44.72
C GLU A 1060 -31.49 27.49 -45.22
N SER A 1061 -32.29 26.94 -44.31
CA SER A 1061 -33.76 27.00 -44.37
C SER A 1061 -34.37 26.39 -43.12
N ALA A 1062 -35.21 27.20 -42.49
CA ALA A 1062 -36.17 26.76 -41.49
C ALA A 1062 -37.21 25.85 -42.16
N GLU A 1063 -37.60 24.77 -41.49
CA GLU A 1063 -39.00 24.36 -41.45
C GLU A 1063 -39.29 23.39 -40.30
N SER A 1064 -40.40 23.71 -39.64
CA SER A 1064 -41.14 23.00 -38.62
C SER A 1064 -41.57 21.60 -39.04
N CYS A 1065 -41.56 20.65 -38.10
CA CYS A 1065 -42.48 19.52 -38.13
C CYS A 1065 -43.00 19.23 -36.72
N GLU A 1066 -44.30 19.04 -36.69
CA GLU A 1066 -45.20 19.09 -35.56
C GLU A 1066 -45.13 17.85 -34.66
N SER A 1067 -45.54 18.12 -33.43
CA SER A 1067 -46.05 17.20 -32.42
C SER A 1067 -46.98 16.11 -32.95
N SER A 1068 -46.86 14.91 -32.39
CA SER A 1068 -47.95 13.93 -32.33
C SER A 1068 -48.04 13.38 -30.91
N ASP A 1069 -49.17 13.67 -30.28
CA ASP A 1069 -49.60 13.19 -28.97
C ASP A 1069 -49.79 11.68 -28.94
N SER A 1070 -49.47 11.06 -27.79
CA SER A 1070 -50.18 9.86 -27.33
C SER A 1070 -50.20 9.78 -25.80
N LEU A 1071 -51.31 10.30 -25.27
CA LEU A 1071 -52.19 9.76 -24.23
C LEU A 1071 -51.65 9.27 -22.87
N SER A 1072 -52.30 9.85 -21.87
CA SER A 1072 -52.31 9.71 -20.42
C SER A 1072 -52.64 8.32 -19.86
N HIS A 1073 -52.03 8.00 -18.72
CA HIS A 1073 -52.66 7.22 -17.65
C HIS A 1073 -52.47 7.91 -16.30
N ASP A 1074 -53.58 8.01 -15.56
CA ASP A 1074 -53.74 8.62 -14.24
C ASP A 1074 -52.99 7.88 -13.12
N GLU A 1075 -52.39 8.63 -12.19
CA GLU A 1075 -52.19 8.17 -10.81
C GLU A 1075 -52.36 9.32 -9.79
N VAL A 1076 -53.11 9.00 -8.73
CA VAL A 1076 -53.58 9.87 -7.62
C VAL A 1076 -52.46 10.08 -6.58
N PRO A 1077 -52.41 11.21 -5.84
CA PRO A 1077 -51.27 11.58 -5.00
C PRO A 1077 -51.34 11.02 -3.56
N GLN A 1078 -50.20 10.53 -3.04
CA GLN A 1078 -49.99 10.21 -1.61
C GLN A 1078 -49.06 11.24 -0.91
N PRO A 1079 -49.19 11.44 0.42
CA PRO A 1079 -48.60 12.56 1.19
C PRO A 1079 -47.14 12.32 1.63
N PRO A 1080 -46.42 13.35 2.14
CA PRO A 1080 -44.96 13.39 2.12
C PRO A 1080 -44.34 12.60 3.28
N GLN A 1081 -43.34 11.76 2.97
CA GLN A 1081 -42.47 11.14 3.97
C GLN A 1081 -41.00 11.48 3.68
N ASN A 1082 -40.40 12.14 4.69
CA ASN A 1082 -39.02 12.03 5.17
C ASN A 1082 -37.87 11.93 4.15
N LEU A 1083 -37.09 13.02 4.11
CA LEU A 1083 -35.70 13.07 3.66
C LEU A 1083 -34.90 11.86 4.18
N THR A 1084 -34.55 10.95 3.28
CA THR A 1084 -33.48 9.97 3.47
C THR A 1084 -32.54 10.07 2.29
N TRP A 1085 -31.26 10.26 2.62
CA TRP A 1085 -30.16 10.36 1.67
C TRP A 1085 -30.01 9.04 0.91
N ASN A 1086 -30.28 9.06 -0.40
CA ASN A 1086 -29.97 7.96 -1.30
C ASN A 1086 -28.44 7.85 -1.49
N ILE A 1087 -27.85 6.90 -0.77
CA ILE A 1087 -26.54 6.34 -1.06
C ILE A 1087 -26.71 5.42 -2.27
N SER A 1088 -26.43 5.94 -3.46
CA SER A 1088 -26.28 5.11 -4.67
C SER A 1088 -25.03 4.24 -4.52
N ARG A 1089 -25.25 2.97 -4.19
CA ARG A 1089 -24.25 1.90 -4.27
C ARG A 1089 -23.71 1.83 -5.71
N ARG A 1090 -22.48 2.31 -5.94
CA ARG A 1090 -21.67 1.87 -7.09
C ARG A 1090 -21.42 0.36 -6.91
N ARG A 1091 -22.09 -0.44 -7.73
CA ARG A 1091 -21.84 -1.87 -7.89
C ARG A 1091 -20.52 -2.03 -8.67
N ASN A 1092 -19.40 -2.04 -7.96
CA ASN A 1092 -18.13 -2.51 -8.53
C ASN A 1092 -18.22 -4.02 -8.71
N ASN A 1093 -18.77 -4.45 -9.84
CA ASN A 1093 -18.52 -5.80 -10.35
C ASN A 1093 -17.17 -5.77 -11.08
N SER A 1094 -16.09 -5.90 -10.33
CA SER A 1094 -14.81 -6.41 -10.83
C SER A 1094 -14.40 -7.54 -9.92
N GLY A 1095 -15.19 -8.62 -9.95
CA GLY A 1095 -14.79 -9.90 -9.40
C GLY A 1095 -13.75 -10.53 -10.32
N SER A 1096 -12.53 -10.01 -10.33
CA SER A 1096 -11.35 -10.81 -10.65
C SER A 1096 -10.62 -11.04 -9.33
N VAL A 1097 -10.96 -12.13 -8.65
CA VAL A 1097 -10.06 -12.71 -7.65
C VAL A 1097 -8.87 -13.19 -8.47
N ARG A 1098 -7.79 -12.43 -8.47
CA ARG A 1098 -6.53 -12.86 -9.07
C ARG A 1098 -5.95 -13.92 -8.13
N VAL A 1099 -6.22 -15.17 -8.45
CA VAL A 1099 -5.53 -16.32 -7.86
C VAL A 1099 -4.27 -16.47 -8.70
N ASP A 1100 -3.16 -15.90 -8.23
CA ASP A 1100 -1.86 -16.21 -8.81
C ASP A 1100 -1.54 -17.64 -8.35
N LEU A 1101 -1.86 -18.61 -9.22
CA LEU A 1101 -1.45 -19.99 -9.04
C LEU A 1101 0.09 -19.99 -9.08
N ALA A 1102 0.71 -20.43 -7.99
CA ALA A 1102 2.12 -20.80 -8.03
C ALA A 1102 2.32 -21.81 -9.18
N SER A 1103 3.51 -21.78 -9.79
CA SER A 1103 3.93 -22.90 -10.64
C SER A 1103 3.67 -24.21 -9.86
N PRO A 1104 3.06 -25.24 -10.45
CA PRO A 1104 2.77 -26.50 -9.76
C PRO A 1104 4.04 -27.17 -9.19
N GLU A 1105 5.22 -26.73 -9.61
CA GLU A 1105 6.54 -27.13 -9.09
C GLU A 1105 6.83 -26.66 -7.65
N ASP A 1106 6.11 -25.66 -7.11
CA ASP A 1106 6.34 -25.09 -5.77
C ASP A 1106 5.31 -25.51 -4.70
N ILE A 1107 4.44 -26.48 -5.02
CA ILE A 1107 3.36 -26.96 -4.13
C ILE A 1107 3.63 -28.41 -3.71
N SER A 1108 4.19 -28.62 -2.51
CA SER A 1108 4.17 -29.94 -1.86
C SER A 1108 2.97 -30.04 -0.90
N LEU A 1109 2.05 -30.97 -1.16
CA LEU A 1109 0.93 -31.27 -0.27
C LEU A 1109 1.41 -32.17 0.88
N ASP A 1110 1.36 -31.66 2.12
CA ASP A 1110 1.64 -32.43 3.33
C ASP A 1110 0.37 -33.25 3.68
N THR A 1111 0.43 -34.57 3.56
CA THR A 1111 -0.77 -35.44 3.53
C THR A 1111 -1.53 -35.55 4.86
N ASP A 1112 -1.02 -35.00 5.97
CA ASP A 1112 -1.62 -35.19 7.30
C ASP A 1112 -2.16 -33.89 7.95
N SER A 1113 -2.22 -32.76 7.24
CA SER A 1113 -2.91 -31.58 7.77
C SER A 1113 -3.55 -30.72 6.69
N SER A 1114 -4.74 -30.19 6.96
CA SER A 1114 -5.43 -29.20 6.12
C SER A 1114 -4.73 -27.82 6.12
N ARG A 1115 -3.41 -27.80 5.99
CA ARG A 1115 -2.56 -26.61 5.87
C ARG A 1115 -1.58 -26.78 4.71
N VAL A 1116 -1.74 -25.93 3.71
CA VAL A 1116 -0.76 -25.69 2.65
C VAL A 1116 0.47 -25.00 3.27
N VAL A 1117 1.66 -25.59 3.13
CA VAL A 1117 2.92 -24.96 3.52
C VAL A 1117 3.62 -24.44 2.26
N PHE A 1118 3.65 -23.13 2.11
CA PHE A 1118 4.46 -22.46 1.09
C PHE A 1118 5.95 -22.52 1.49
N SER A 1119 6.85 -22.73 0.53
CA SER A 1119 8.26 -22.42 0.73
C SER A 1119 8.38 -20.95 1.19
N GLN A 1120 9.39 -20.62 2.01
CA GLN A 1120 9.48 -19.36 2.77
C GLN A 1120 9.55 -18.06 1.94
N TYR A 1121 9.31 -18.11 0.63
CA TYR A 1121 9.22 -16.97 -0.28
C TYR A 1121 7.87 -16.83 -1.01
N GLY A 1122 6.82 -17.54 -0.59
CA GLY A 1122 5.45 -17.36 -1.08
C GLY A 1122 4.59 -16.48 -0.16
N THR A 1123 4.00 -15.42 -0.73
CA THR A 1123 3.09 -14.44 -0.12
C THR A 1123 1.99 -15.04 0.77
N THR A 1124 1.76 -14.43 1.94
CA THR A 1124 0.62 -14.69 2.83
C THR A 1124 -0.70 -14.20 2.21
N VAL A 1125 -1.75 -15.04 2.25
CA VAL A 1125 -3.16 -14.68 1.93
C VAL A 1125 -3.67 -13.51 2.79
#